data_AF-A0A345Z4K0-F1
#
_entry.id   AF-A0A345Z4K0-F1
#
_cell.length_a   1.000
_cell.length_b   1.000
_cell.length_c   1.000
_cell.angle_alpha   90.00
_cell.angle_beta   90.00
_cell.angle_gamma   90.00
#
_symmetry.space_group_name_H-M   'P 1'
#
loop_
_entity.id
_entity.type
_entity.pdbx_description
1 polymer ?
#
loop_
_entity_poly.entity_id
_entity_poly.type
_entity_poly.pdbx_seq_one_letter_code
_entity_poly.pdbx_strand_id
1 'polypeptide(L)'
;MNIEKTDKEQEIFGLETQIKDKKKELSQSWVNNNVMPGLTKFANQRHMLALRNAVVANIPLIIIGALFLIILNFPIGSGSTDLLSSILPPRLVTTFQQINRMTMGLMSFVTAFAIGSELAKSYKMDPTTGGVLTFTAFAMWVGADMLYVGLNDAGGLAGGVWAMNMANIGSKGLFVAIISGIAMYEFYRLCKKYNITIRMPSVVPKSVSNSFIILIPILIWATVVGLTRFWLGFDFINDLGKILNPIQGALTGTLPGVMLTALLITIFWMLGISGASVVGSFLRPFWTTAISANNDAFNAGLDIPYLYPEEFLQWGVWVGGSGATLGLLISALLLAKSKQIKSISKVSIIPGIFNINEPVIFGFPIMLNAFLFIPFILTPQICILVGALLMQILNVRFVATAPWTLPGPIGAILSAGVDWKAVFIPLATIGISTVCYAPFMMAYDKSLLKQELFLEGKVYNKEEHYSFLGSLSLKMKWPNKFDKTNKAKIDEVKISFDYKKITLQKQFKDKILPTNTNEKLTNKENKLKNKALQVDLQIALRNLEFEKEKALAAYRKNEKIWAVVKEQKYQNDIVKLQTEKNKFIMAESELQNKNKLKIHKKEFKNKFVEIKADFKKQKAILSTNWEKNKKDFESKIKKLDKNSPILIETKLEFSKTKLDYWTQRVELAAQLNDQKMAASEMK
;
A
#
# COMPACT_ATOMS: atom_id res chain seq x y z
N MET A 1 53.55 3.53 -49.73
CA MET A 1 53.51 2.77 -48.46
C MET A 1 52.76 3.62 -47.47
N ASN A 2 51.49 3.28 -47.20
CA ASN A 2 51.07 2.61 -45.96
C ASN A 2 51.35 3.52 -44.75
N ILE A 3 50.39 4.00 -43.96
CA ILE A 3 49.10 3.43 -43.57
C ILE A 3 48.13 4.58 -43.25
N GLU A 4 47.02 4.70 -43.98
CA GLU A 4 45.79 5.29 -43.42
C GLU A 4 45.38 4.44 -42.22
N LYS A 5 45.67 4.89 -41.00
CA LYS A 5 44.90 4.45 -39.83
C LYS A 5 43.64 5.30 -39.79
N THR A 6 42.68 4.71 -40.47
CA THR A 6 41.39 5.19 -40.96
C THR A 6 40.46 5.72 -39.88
N ASP A 7 39.63 6.70 -40.26
CA ASP A 7 38.37 7.09 -39.60
C ASP A 7 37.51 5.87 -39.17
N LYS A 8 37.69 4.72 -39.83
CA LYS A 8 37.10 3.44 -39.46
C LYS A 8 37.50 2.94 -38.06
N GLU A 9 38.67 3.26 -37.51
CA GLU A 9 39.04 2.84 -36.13
C GLU A 9 38.26 3.63 -35.06
N GLN A 10 37.98 4.92 -35.30
CA GLN A 10 37.12 5.74 -34.44
C GLN A 10 35.64 5.35 -34.58
N GLU A 11 35.22 5.01 -35.80
CA GLU A 11 33.88 4.49 -36.07
C GLU A 11 33.66 3.10 -35.41
N ILE A 12 34.67 2.22 -35.43
CA ILE A 12 34.69 0.94 -34.71
C ILE A 12 34.63 1.16 -33.20
N PHE A 13 35.38 2.10 -32.62
CA PHE A 13 35.31 2.40 -31.18
C PHE A 13 33.94 2.97 -30.76
N GLY A 14 33.34 3.82 -31.60
CA GLY A 14 31.98 4.33 -31.41
C GLY A 14 30.91 3.22 -31.49
N LEU A 15 31.06 2.30 -32.45
CA LEU A 15 30.20 1.13 -32.61
C LEU A 15 30.39 0.13 -31.48
N GLU A 16 31.61 -0.13 -31.01
CA GLU A 16 31.89 -1.01 -29.86
C GLU A 16 31.30 -0.44 -28.57
N THR A 17 31.36 0.88 -28.38
CA THR A 17 30.73 1.57 -27.25
C THR A 17 29.20 1.46 -27.31
N GLN A 18 28.60 1.68 -28.49
CA GLN A 18 27.16 1.47 -28.71
C GLN A 18 26.73 0.00 -28.59
N ILE A 19 27.58 -0.97 -28.97
CA ILE A 19 27.35 -2.40 -28.79
C ILE A 19 27.45 -2.77 -27.32
N LYS A 20 28.39 -2.18 -26.56
CA LYS A 20 28.53 -2.39 -25.11
C LYS A 20 27.32 -1.81 -24.36
N ASP A 21 26.83 -0.64 -24.79
CA ASP A 21 25.62 -0.03 -24.26
C ASP A 21 24.36 -0.81 -24.65
N LYS A 22 24.23 -1.28 -25.90
CA LYS A 22 23.14 -2.17 -26.33
C LYS A 22 23.19 -3.53 -25.63
N LYS A 23 24.36 -4.12 -25.38
CA LYS A 23 24.52 -5.36 -24.59
C LYS A 23 24.10 -5.14 -23.13
N LYS A 24 24.36 -3.95 -22.58
CA LYS A 24 23.91 -3.55 -21.24
C LYS A 24 22.39 -3.29 -21.18
N GLU A 25 21.82 -2.71 -22.23
CA GLU A 25 20.36 -2.58 -22.40
C GLU A 25 19.68 -3.95 -22.61
N LEU A 26 20.30 -4.86 -23.36
CA LEU A 26 19.82 -6.23 -23.58
C LEU A 26 19.89 -7.07 -22.30
N SER A 27 20.95 -6.97 -21.50
CA SER A 27 21.03 -7.68 -20.22
C SER A 27 20.03 -7.11 -19.20
N GLN A 28 19.86 -5.79 -19.15
CA GLN A 28 18.81 -5.15 -18.34
C GLN A 28 17.40 -5.52 -18.82
N SER A 29 17.18 -5.59 -20.13
CA SER A 29 15.91 -6.02 -20.74
C SER A 29 15.62 -7.49 -20.44
N TRP A 30 16.62 -8.38 -20.52
CA TRP A 30 16.48 -9.79 -20.18
C TRP A 30 16.12 -9.98 -18.70
N VAL A 31 16.80 -9.29 -17.78
CA VAL A 31 16.47 -9.31 -16.35
C VAL A 31 15.06 -8.73 -16.10
N ASN A 32 14.73 -7.61 -16.75
CA ASN A 32 13.41 -6.96 -16.59
C ASN A 32 12.26 -7.76 -17.19
N ASN A 33 12.50 -8.59 -18.22
CA ASN A 33 11.47 -9.36 -18.90
C ASN A 33 11.35 -10.81 -18.40
N ASN A 34 12.43 -11.41 -17.91
CA ASN A 34 12.42 -12.82 -17.50
C ASN A 34 12.45 -13.00 -15.98
N VAL A 35 13.18 -12.15 -15.25
CA VAL A 35 13.40 -12.32 -13.80
C VAL A 35 12.48 -11.41 -12.99
N MET A 36 12.35 -10.14 -13.40
CA MET A 36 11.55 -9.13 -12.71
C MET A 36 10.05 -9.45 -12.63
N PRO A 37 9.38 -10.01 -13.66
CA PRO A 37 7.96 -10.34 -13.57
C PRO A 37 7.68 -11.46 -12.57
N GLY A 38 8.54 -12.47 -12.51
CA GLY A 38 8.46 -13.56 -11.53
C GLY A 38 8.62 -13.05 -10.10
N LEU A 39 9.65 -12.21 -9.87
CA LEU A 39 9.90 -11.59 -8.57
C LEU A 39 8.81 -10.61 -8.16
N THR A 40 8.28 -9.83 -9.10
CA THR A 40 7.18 -8.89 -8.84
C THR A 40 5.90 -9.65 -8.51
N LYS A 41 5.64 -10.77 -9.19
CA LYS A 41 4.50 -11.67 -8.88
C LYS A 41 4.65 -12.31 -7.50
N PHE A 42 5.86 -12.72 -7.12
CA PHE A 42 6.16 -13.27 -5.80
C PHE A 42 6.05 -12.21 -4.70
N ALA A 43 6.66 -11.04 -4.88
CA ALA A 43 6.62 -9.94 -3.93
C ALA A 43 5.21 -9.36 -3.72
N ASN A 44 4.39 -9.35 -4.77
CA ASN A 44 2.98 -8.94 -4.70
C ASN A 44 2.03 -10.07 -4.29
N GLN A 45 2.55 -11.27 -4.01
CA GLN A 45 1.72 -12.35 -3.49
C GLN A 45 1.25 -11.97 -2.08
N ARG A 46 -0.05 -12.15 -1.82
CA ARG A 46 -0.72 -11.65 -0.60
C ARG A 46 -0.05 -12.05 0.73
N HIS A 47 0.46 -13.28 0.83
CA HIS A 47 1.12 -13.79 2.03
C HIS A 47 2.48 -13.14 2.20
N MET A 48 3.22 -12.91 1.11
CA MET A 48 4.47 -12.15 1.16
C MET A 48 4.25 -10.69 1.55
N LEU A 49 3.18 -10.07 1.04
CA LEU A 49 2.77 -8.72 1.44
C LEU A 49 2.37 -8.67 2.93
N ALA A 50 1.58 -9.63 3.40
CA ALA A 50 1.16 -9.71 4.80
C ALA A 50 2.36 -9.95 5.73
N LEU A 51 3.26 -10.87 5.34
CA LEU A 51 4.50 -11.14 6.06
C LEU A 51 5.37 -9.88 6.16
N ARG A 52 5.63 -9.19 5.04
CA ARG A 52 6.38 -7.93 5.05
C ARG A 52 5.77 -6.92 6.02
N ASN A 53 4.48 -6.65 5.88
CA ASN A 53 3.81 -5.65 6.69
C ASN A 53 3.78 -6.05 8.19
N ALA A 54 3.64 -7.34 8.48
CA ALA A 54 3.67 -7.86 9.83
C ALA A 54 5.04 -7.70 10.48
N VAL A 55 6.12 -7.94 9.73
CA VAL A 55 7.47 -7.77 10.27
C VAL A 55 7.81 -6.29 10.46
N VAL A 56 7.34 -5.41 9.58
CA VAL A 56 7.46 -3.95 9.74
C VAL A 56 6.84 -3.46 11.07
N ALA A 57 5.78 -4.13 11.56
CA ALA A 57 5.18 -3.80 12.85
C ALA A 57 6.13 -4.01 14.05
N ASN A 58 7.18 -4.82 13.91
CA ASN A 58 8.19 -5.02 14.96
C ASN A 58 9.27 -3.95 15.00
N ILE A 59 9.46 -3.16 13.93
CA ILE A 59 10.59 -2.22 13.83
C ILE A 59 10.70 -1.30 15.05
N PRO A 60 9.63 -0.66 15.55
CA PRO A 60 9.72 0.18 16.74
C PRO A 60 10.17 -0.59 17.99
N LEU A 61 9.69 -1.81 18.18
CA LEU A 61 10.05 -2.67 19.31
C LEU A 61 11.51 -3.11 19.22
N ILE A 62 11.96 -3.47 18.01
CA ILE A 62 13.35 -3.84 17.76
C ILE A 62 14.27 -2.66 18.07
N ILE A 63 13.96 -1.45 17.59
CA ILE A 63 14.80 -0.27 17.83
C ILE A 63 14.93 0.03 19.33
N ILE A 64 13.82 -0.02 20.08
CA ILE A 64 13.84 0.24 21.53
C ILE A 64 14.58 -0.89 22.26
N GLY A 65 14.24 -2.15 21.98
CA GLY A 65 14.87 -3.30 22.62
C GLY A 65 16.37 -3.39 22.34
N ALA A 66 16.78 -3.07 21.12
CA ALA A 66 18.16 -2.96 20.69
C ALA A 66 18.93 -1.92 21.48
N LEU A 67 18.35 -0.73 21.70
CA LEU A 67 19.00 0.32 22.48
C LEU A 67 19.36 -0.15 23.89
N PHE A 68 18.41 -0.80 24.59
CA PHE A 68 18.68 -1.33 25.93
C PHE A 68 19.62 -2.53 25.92
N LEU A 69 19.57 -3.37 24.89
CA LEU A 69 20.53 -4.46 24.70
C LEU A 69 21.96 -3.95 24.53
N ILE A 70 22.12 -2.87 23.75
CA ILE A 70 23.40 -2.20 23.52
C ILE A 70 23.97 -1.67 24.83
N ILE A 71 23.14 -1.02 25.65
CA ILE A 71 23.56 -0.51 26.96
C ILE A 71 24.00 -1.67 27.87
N LEU A 72 23.23 -2.75 27.92
CA LEU A 72 23.53 -3.93 28.74
C LEU A 72 24.82 -4.64 28.33
N ASN A 73 25.13 -4.64 27.03
CA ASN A 73 26.30 -5.32 26.47
C ASN A 73 27.43 -4.35 26.11
N PHE A 74 27.42 -3.12 26.62
CA PHE A 74 28.44 -2.13 26.28
C PHE A 74 29.81 -2.55 26.87
N PRO A 75 30.89 -2.58 26.08
CA PRO A 75 32.19 -3.08 26.55
C PRO A 75 32.89 -2.02 27.41
N ILE A 76 32.66 -2.03 28.73
CA ILE A 76 33.42 -1.23 29.70
C ILE A 76 34.28 -2.17 30.54
N GLY A 77 35.59 -2.23 30.25
CA GLY A 77 36.59 -2.89 31.08
C GLY A 77 37.04 -4.27 30.60
N SER A 78 38.35 -4.53 30.72
CA SER A 78 39.01 -5.80 30.44
C SER A 78 38.90 -6.74 31.66
N GLY A 79 37.86 -7.55 31.70
CA GLY A 79 37.70 -8.58 32.73
C GLY A 79 36.23 -8.88 33.01
N SER A 80 35.81 -10.10 32.65
CA SER A 80 34.57 -10.79 33.06
C SER A 80 33.45 -9.91 33.63
N THR A 81 32.49 -9.52 32.77
CA THR A 81 31.08 -9.27 33.14
C THR A 81 30.72 -8.28 34.26
N ASP A 82 31.64 -7.64 34.99
CA ASP A 82 31.31 -7.11 36.32
C ASP A 82 31.44 -5.59 36.52
N LEU A 83 31.90 -4.82 35.53
CA LEU A 83 32.04 -3.36 35.69
C LEU A 83 30.74 -2.59 35.44
N LEU A 84 29.86 -3.08 34.58
CA LEU A 84 28.53 -2.47 34.38
C LEU A 84 27.62 -2.76 35.58
N SER A 85 27.72 -3.94 36.22
CA SER A 85 27.08 -4.29 37.49
C SER A 85 27.71 -3.60 38.69
N SER A 86 29.00 -3.23 38.62
CA SER A 86 29.65 -2.43 39.66
C SER A 86 29.37 -0.92 39.54
N ILE A 87 29.06 -0.40 38.35
CA ILE A 87 28.75 1.02 38.11
C ILE A 87 27.23 1.29 38.13
N LEU A 88 26.42 0.43 37.52
CA LEU A 88 24.96 0.58 37.50
C LEU A 88 24.33 -0.18 38.66
N PRO A 89 23.43 0.46 39.43
CA PRO A 89 22.64 -0.23 40.44
C PRO A 89 21.98 -1.51 39.86
N PRO A 90 21.99 -2.65 40.57
CA PRO A 90 21.40 -3.91 40.09
C PRO A 90 19.95 -3.75 39.61
N ARG A 91 19.17 -2.86 40.28
CA ARG A 91 17.80 -2.52 39.87
C ARG A 91 17.73 -1.90 38.46
N LEU A 92 18.68 -1.05 38.08
CA LEU A 92 18.73 -0.49 36.72
C LEU A 92 19.07 -1.54 35.67
N VAL A 93 20.01 -2.45 35.97
CA VAL A 93 20.32 -3.60 35.08
C VAL A 93 19.08 -4.46 34.87
N THR A 94 18.35 -4.81 35.94
CA THR A 94 17.10 -5.58 35.82
C THR A 94 16.03 -4.82 35.05
N THR A 95 15.95 -3.49 35.20
CA THR A 95 15.01 -2.63 34.46
C THR A 95 15.30 -2.67 32.96
N PHE A 96 16.57 -2.52 32.57
CA PHE A 96 16.97 -2.55 31.16
C PHE A 96 16.76 -3.94 30.55
N GLN A 97 17.07 -5.00 31.29
CA GLN A 97 16.80 -6.38 30.86
C GLN A 97 15.30 -6.60 30.65
N GLN A 98 14.47 -6.08 31.56
CA GLN A 98 13.02 -6.19 31.44
C GLN A 98 12.50 -5.45 30.19
N ILE A 99 12.99 -4.23 29.92
CA ILE A 99 12.59 -3.49 28.71
C ILE A 99 13.00 -4.25 27.45
N ASN A 100 14.23 -4.81 27.39
CA ASN A 100 14.67 -5.62 26.27
C ASN A 100 13.79 -6.88 26.08
N ARG A 101 13.50 -7.62 27.16
CA ARG A 101 12.65 -8.82 27.14
C ARG A 101 11.22 -8.50 26.72
N MET A 102 10.67 -7.36 27.13
CA MET A 102 9.31 -6.94 26.79
C MET A 102 9.19 -6.26 25.42
N THR A 103 10.29 -6.14 24.68
CA THR A 103 10.31 -5.59 23.32
C THR A 103 10.78 -6.66 22.33
N MET A 104 12.08 -6.96 22.32
CA MET A 104 12.66 -8.00 21.44
C MET A 104 12.18 -9.40 21.81
N GLY A 105 11.93 -9.67 23.10
CA GLY A 105 11.41 -10.97 23.54
C GLY A 105 9.95 -11.23 23.17
N LEU A 106 9.19 -10.26 22.66
CA LEU A 106 7.79 -10.44 22.24
C LEU A 106 7.60 -10.44 20.70
N MET A 107 8.69 -10.41 19.93
CA MET A 107 8.63 -10.24 18.48
C MET A 107 7.79 -11.31 17.77
N SER A 108 7.84 -12.57 18.20
CA SER A 108 7.06 -13.63 17.54
C SER A 108 5.57 -13.49 17.80
N PHE A 109 5.18 -13.03 18.99
CA PHE A 109 3.79 -12.73 19.30
C PHE A 109 3.25 -11.57 18.49
N VAL A 110 3.99 -10.46 18.43
CA VAL A 110 3.60 -9.28 17.64
C VAL A 110 3.50 -9.64 16.16
N THR A 111 4.47 -10.42 15.65
CA THR A 111 4.46 -10.90 14.26
C THR A 111 3.26 -11.82 13.99
N ALA A 112 3.00 -12.80 14.86
CA ALA A 112 1.87 -13.73 14.71
C ALA A 112 0.54 -12.96 14.59
N PHE A 113 0.31 -12.00 15.48
CA PHE A 113 -0.87 -11.15 15.43
C PHE A 113 -0.93 -10.32 14.15
N ALA A 114 0.18 -9.65 13.80
CA ALA A 114 0.22 -8.76 12.66
C ALA A 114 0.01 -9.50 11.32
N ILE A 115 0.50 -10.75 11.18
CA ILE A 115 0.25 -11.58 10.00
C ILE A 115 -1.24 -11.82 9.80
N GLY A 116 -1.96 -12.25 10.84
CA GLY A 116 -3.40 -12.50 10.75
C GLY A 116 -4.20 -11.24 10.45
N SER A 117 -3.79 -10.10 11.04
CA SER A 117 -4.39 -8.79 10.78
C SER A 117 -4.20 -8.34 9.32
N GLU A 118 -2.99 -8.49 8.77
CA GLU A 118 -2.68 -8.11 7.39
C GLU A 118 -3.32 -9.04 6.36
N LEU A 119 -3.34 -10.36 6.62
CA LEU A 119 -4.08 -11.31 5.79
C LEU A 119 -5.58 -10.99 5.80
N ALA A 120 -6.16 -10.67 6.96
CA ALA A 120 -7.55 -10.28 7.06
C ALA A 120 -7.88 -9.02 6.24
N LYS A 121 -7.03 -8.00 6.28
CA LYS A 121 -7.18 -6.83 5.39
C LYS A 121 -7.16 -7.24 3.92
N SER A 122 -6.24 -8.12 3.52
CA SER A 122 -6.15 -8.63 2.15
C SER A 122 -7.42 -9.37 1.70
N TYR A 123 -8.02 -10.15 2.61
CA TYR A 123 -9.25 -10.90 2.37
C TYR A 123 -10.54 -10.11 2.63
N LYS A 124 -10.46 -8.81 2.98
CA LYS A 124 -11.60 -7.96 3.37
C LYS A 124 -12.39 -8.55 4.55
N MET A 125 -11.68 -9.13 5.51
CA MET A 125 -12.19 -9.71 6.74
C MET A 125 -11.75 -8.87 7.95
N ASP A 126 -12.32 -9.14 9.12
CA ASP A 126 -12.03 -8.38 10.33
C ASP A 126 -10.56 -8.56 10.80
N PRO A 127 -9.75 -7.48 10.86
CA PRO A 127 -8.33 -7.59 11.19
C PRO A 127 -8.04 -8.03 12.62
N THR A 128 -8.85 -7.59 13.58
CA THR A 128 -8.69 -7.97 14.99
C THR A 128 -8.92 -9.46 15.18
N THR A 129 -9.99 -9.98 14.58
CA THR A 129 -10.31 -11.41 14.57
C THR A 129 -9.19 -12.22 13.94
N GLY A 130 -8.67 -11.76 12.80
CA GLY A 130 -7.53 -12.38 12.14
C GLY A 130 -6.29 -12.43 13.01
N GLY A 131 -5.93 -11.32 13.66
CA GLY A 131 -4.76 -11.25 14.52
C GLY A 131 -4.87 -12.08 15.79
N VAL A 132 -6.03 -12.05 16.47
CA VAL A 132 -6.27 -12.88 17.67
C VAL A 132 -6.15 -14.36 17.34
N LEU A 133 -6.74 -14.77 16.21
CA LEU A 133 -6.70 -16.14 15.72
C LEU A 133 -5.27 -16.65 15.53
N THR A 134 -4.45 -15.91 14.78
CA THR A 134 -3.08 -16.32 14.44
C THR A 134 -2.14 -16.20 15.64
N PHE A 135 -2.33 -15.19 16.50
CA PHE A 135 -1.64 -15.09 17.78
C PHE A 135 -1.88 -16.34 18.63
N THR A 136 -3.15 -16.75 18.77
CA THR A 136 -3.50 -17.91 19.60
C THR A 136 -2.91 -19.20 19.03
N ALA A 137 -2.97 -19.39 17.71
CA ALA A 137 -2.36 -20.54 17.05
C ALA A 137 -0.85 -20.66 17.30
N PHE A 138 -0.13 -19.54 17.31
CA PHE A 138 1.30 -19.54 17.66
C PHE A 138 1.51 -19.75 19.16
N ALA A 139 0.72 -19.11 20.04
CA ALA A 139 0.83 -19.27 21.49
C ALA A 139 0.68 -20.73 21.94
N MET A 140 -0.16 -21.52 21.25
CA MET A 140 -0.27 -22.97 21.48
C MET A 140 1.04 -23.73 21.19
N TRP A 141 1.84 -23.29 20.21
CA TRP A 141 3.15 -23.88 19.91
C TRP A 141 4.22 -23.52 20.93
N VAL A 142 4.16 -22.32 21.51
CA VAL A 142 5.09 -21.89 22.57
C VAL A 142 5.03 -22.86 23.76
N GLY A 143 3.81 -23.16 24.21
CA GLY A 143 3.55 -23.98 25.39
C GLY A 143 3.94 -23.29 26.69
N ALA A 144 3.21 -23.60 27.76
CA ALA A 144 3.65 -23.31 29.12
C ALA A 144 4.13 -24.64 29.71
N ASP A 145 5.39 -24.70 30.10
CA ASP A 145 5.97 -25.88 30.71
C ASP A 145 5.98 -25.68 32.24
N MET A 146 5.72 -26.76 32.98
CA MET A 146 5.79 -26.72 34.44
C MET A 146 7.26 -26.82 34.87
N LEU A 147 7.79 -25.73 35.43
CA LEU A 147 9.13 -25.70 36.01
C LEU A 147 9.03 -26.03 37.49
N TYR A 148 9.76 -27.07 37.91
CA TYR A 148 9.95 -27.37 39.32
C TYR A 148 11.11 -26.53 39.83
N VAL A 149 10.79 -25.44 40.53
CA VAL A 149 11.80 -24.60 41.17
C VAL A 149 12.18 -25.29 42.48
N GLY A 150 13.46 -25.58 42.67
CA GLY A 150 13.97 -26.12 43.93
C GLY A 150 13.67 -25.16 45.10
N LEU A 151 13.64 -25.72 46.31
CA LEU A 151 13.45 -24.98 47.56
C LEU A 151 14.37 -23.74 47.59
N ASN A 152 13.79 -22.55 47.61
CA ASN A 152 14.50 -21.40 48.17
C ASN A 152 14.61 -21.65 49.69
N ASP A 153 15.67 -21.16 50.34
CA ASP A 153 15.97 -21.28 51.79
C ASP A 153 14.87 -20.77 52.76
N ALA A 154 13.69 -20.41 52.24
CA ALA A 154 12.51 -19.93 52.95
C ALA A 154 11.38 -20.97 53.08
N GLY A 155 11.64 -22.27 52.87
CA GLY A 155 10.70 -23.35 53.24
C GLY A 155 9.35 -23.35 52.51
N GLY A 156 9.24 -22.66 51.37
CA GLY A 156 8.04 -22.71 50.53
C GLY A 156 7.96 -24.04 49.78
N LEU A 157 6.83 -24.74 49.89
CA LEU A 157 6.52 -25.99 49.16
C LEU A 157 7.03 -25.93 47.71
N ALA A 158 7.72 -26.99 47.28
CA ALA A 158 8.10 -27.21 45.89
C ALA A 158 6.85 -27.28 45.00
N GLY A 159 6.39 -26.13 44.52
CA GLY A 159 5.27 -25.99 43.59
C GLY A 159 5.79 -25.79 42.18
N GLY A 160 5.27 -26.58 41.23
CA GLY A 160 5.54 -26.35 39.81
C GLY A 160 4.98 -24.99 39.36
N VAL A 161 5.84 -24.13 38.80
CA VAL A 161 5.45 -22.84 38.23
C VAL A 161 5.25 -23.01 36.74
N TRP A 162 4.09 -22.64 36.22
CA TRP A 162 3.88 -22.56 34.78
C TRP A 162 4.69 -21.41 34.21
N ALA A 163 5.64 -21.73 33.34
CA ALA A 163 6.50 -20.75 32.70
C ALA A 163 6.52 -20.94 31.19
N MET A 164 6.61 -19.84 30.45
CA MET A 164 6.90 -19.85 29.03
C MET A 164 8.36 -19.51 28.82
N ASN A 165 9.03 -20.25 27.94
CA ASN A 165 10.40 -19.93 27.57
C ASN A 165 10.42 -18.62 26.75
N MET A 166 11.00 -17.56 27.33
CA MET A 166 11.11 -16.26 26.66
C MET A 166 11.82 -16.32 25.30
N ALA A 167 12.73 -17.28 25.09
CA ALA A 167 13.38 -17.46 23.79
C ALA A 167 12.37 -17.90 22.72
N ASN A 168 11.41 -18.77 23.06
CA ASN A 168 10.40 -19.30 22.15
C ASN A 168 9.39 -18.22 21.70
N ILE A 169 9.23 -17.13 22.45
CA ILE A 169 8.37 -15.98 22.07
C ILE A 169 9.16 -14.81 21.46
N GLY A 170 10.49 -14.80 21.64
CA GLY A 170 11.43 -13.91 20.97
C GLY A 170 11.77 -14.38 19.54
N SER A 171 12.95 -14.07 19.03
CA SER A 171 13.34 -14.33 17.63
C SER A 171 13.34 -15.82 17.22
N LYS A 172 13.55 -16.75 18.16
CA LYS A 172 13.56 -18.20 17.90
C LYS A 172 12.21 -18.70 17.40
N GLY A 173 11.12 -18.19 17.97
CA GLY A 173 9.75 -18.57 17.58
C GLY A 173 9.27 -17.95 16.27
N LEU A 174 10.03 -17.03 15.67
CA LEU A 174 9.51 -16.14 14.62
C LEU A 174 9.12 -16.92 13.37
N PHE A 175 9.91 -17.93 13.02
CA PHE A 175 9.62 -18.82 11.91
C PHE A 175 8.29 -19.56 12.12
N VAL A 176 8.11 -20.16 13.31
CA VAL A 176 6.89 -20.89 13.65
C VAL A 176 5.70 -19.93 13.72
N ALA A 177 5.86 -18.72 14.25
CA ALA A 177 4.83 -17.68 14.24
C ALA A 177 4.36 -17.35 12.82
N ILE A 178 5.29 -17.25 11.87
CA ILE A 178 4.96 -16.98 10.46
C ILE A 178 4.18 -18.13 9.84
N ILE A 179 4.72 -19.35 9.92
CA ILE A 179 4.14 -20.53 9.26
C ILE A 179 2.80 -20.90 9.90
N SER A 180 2.75 -20.99 11.23
CA SER A 180 1.51 -21.31 11.95
C SER A 180 0.46 -20.22 11.79
N GLY A 181 0.86 -18.93 11.78
CA GLY A 181 -0.06 -17.82 11.56
C GLY A 181 -0.69 -17.84 10.17
N ILE A 182 0.11 -18.04 9.12
CA ILE A 182 -0.39 -18.16 7.74
C ILE A 182 -1.31 -19.40 7.61
N ALA A 183 -0.85 -20.55 8.08
CA ALA A 183 -1.58 -21.81 7.99
C ALA A 183 -2.92 -21.74 8.75
N MET A 184 -2.93 -21.18 9.96
CA MET A 184 -4.14 -20.99 10.75
C MET A 184 -5.12 -20.05 10.06
N TYR A 185 -4.64 -18.93 9.52
CA TYR A 185 -5.51 -17.96 8.87
C TYR A 185 -6.17 -18.54 7.61
N GLU A 186 -5.39 -19.24 6.78
CA GLU A 186 -5.92 -19.93 5.59
C GLU A 186 -6.90 -21.05 5.97
N PHE A 187 -6.62 -21.79 7.05
CA PHE A 187 -7.52 -22.80 7.58
C PHE A 187 -8.86 -22.18 8.05
N TYR A 188 -8.81 -21.09 8.79
CA TYR A 188 -10.01 -20.33 9.17
C TYR A 188 -10.80 -19.85 7.95
N ARG A 189 -10.13 -19.33 6.93
CA ARG A 189 -10.77 -18.92 5.68
C ARG A 189 -11.51 -20.09 5.01
N LEU A 190 -10.90 -21.28 5.00
CA LEU A 190 -11.55 -22.50 4.48
C LEU A 190 -12.76 -22.89 5.33
N CYS A 191 -12.63 -22.87 6.66
CA CYS A 191 -13.77 -23.12 7.56
C CYS A 191 -14.93 -22.17 7.28
N LYS A 192 -14.65 -20.88 7.11
CA LYS A 192 -15.66 -19.87 6.77
C LYS A 192 -16.29 -20.11 5.39
N LYS A 193 -15.49 -20.53 4.39
CA LYS A 193 -15.96 -20.86 3.04
C LYS A 193 -16.89 -22.08 3.02
N TYR A 194 -16.58 -23.11 3.81
CA TYR A 194 -17.36 -24.35 3.90
C TYR A 194 -18.40 -24.35 5.03
N ASN A 195 -18.66 -23.20 5.64
CA ASN A 195 -19.66 -23.02 6.70
C ASN A 195 -19.39 -23.83 7.98
N ILE A 196 -18.12 -24.16 8.24
CA ILE A 196 -17.63 -24.88 9.43
C ILE A 196 -17.33 -23.84 10.54
N THR A 197 -18.29 -22.97 10.84
CA THR A 197 -18.16 -21.88 11.83
C THR A 197 -19.49 -21.69 12.55
N ILE A 198 -19.45 -21.27 13.82
CA ILE A 198 -20.67 -20.93 14.55
C ILE A 198 -21.22 -19.61 14.00
N ARG A 199 -22.48 -19.62 13.53
CA ARG A 199 -23.14 -18.44 12.95
C ARG A 199 -24.09 -17.83 13.95
N MET A 200 -23.89 -16.56 14.23
CA MET A 200 -24.83 -15.80 15.06
C MET A 200 -25.93 -15.15 14.18
N PRO A 201 -27.17 -15.04 14.69
CA PRO A 201 -28.23 -14.27 14.03
C PRO A 201 -27.81 -12.82 13.77
N SER A 202 -28.41 -12.17 12.77
CA SER A 202 -28.09 -10.79 12.37
C SER A 202 -28.36 -9.73 13.45
N VAL A 203 -29.15 -10.06 14.47
CA VAL A 203 -29.41 -9.18 15.63
C VAL A 203 -28.21 -9.08 16.58
N VAL A 204 -27.23 -9.99 16.47
CA VAL A 204 -26.06 -10.02 17.33
C VAL A 204 -25.00 -9.05 16.79
N PRO A 205 -24.41 -8.18 17.62
CA PRO A 205 -23.35 -7.27 17.20
C PRO A 205 -22.20 -7.98 16.48
N LYS A 206 -21.65 -7.36 15.44
CA LYS A 206 -20.57 -7.94 14.62
C LYS A 206 -19.35 -8.35 15.45
N SER A 207 -19.00 -7.58 16.49
CA SER A 207 -17.90 -7.91 17.40
C SER A 207 -18.10 -9.24 18.11
N VAL A 208 -19.31 -9.50 18.62
CA VAL A 208 -19.66 -10.77 19.29
C VAL A 208 -19.68 -11.90 18.27
N SER A 209 -20.34 -11.69 17.11
CA SER A 209 -20.39 -12.68 16.03
C SER A 209 -19.01 -13.13 15.57
N ASN A 210 -18.07 -12.18 15.41
CA ASN A 210 -16.69 -12.46 15.03
C ASN A 210 -15.96 -13.38 16.02
N SER A 211 -16.18 -13.22 17.33
CA SER A 211 -15.57 -14.09 18.35
C SER A 211 -16.07 -15.54 18.29
N PHE A 212 -17.34 -15.76 17.95
CA PHE A 212 -17.90 -17.11 17.80
C PHE A 212 -17.48 -17.78 16.49
N ILE A 213 -17.30 -17.01 15.42
CA ILE A 213 -16.89 -17.51 14.11
C ILE A 213 -15.51 -18.19 14.14
N ILE A 214 -14.60 -17.76 15.02
CA ILE A 214 -13.25 -18.33 15.14
C ILE A 214 -13.15 -19.54 16.08
N LEU A 215 -14.20 -19.86 16.84
CA LEU A 215 -14.15 -20.85 17.91
C LEU A 215 -13.86 -22.27 17.40
N ILE A 216 -14.56 -22.71 16.35
CA ILE A 216 -14.34 -24.04 15.73
C ILE A 216 -12.93 -24.14 15.11
N PRO A 217 -12.47 -23.17 14.30
CA PRO A 217 -11.09 -23.17 13.81
C PRO A 217 -10.06 -23.31 14.91
N ILE A 218 -10.19 -22.56 16.02
CA ILE A 218 -9.26 -22.63 17.16
C ILE A 218 -9.29 -24.01 17.81
N LEU A 219 -10.46 -24.60 18.01
CA LEU A 219 -10.59 -25.93 18.62
C LEU A 219 -9.90 -27.02 17.79
N ILE A 220 -10.09 -27.00 16.47
CA ILE A 220 -9.45 -27.95 15.56
C ILE A 220 -7.93 -27.75 15.60
N TRP A 221 -7.46 -26.50 15.55
CA TRP A 221 -6.04 -26.19 15.62
C TRP A 221 -5.40 -26.63 16.95
N ALA A 222 -6.07 -26.39 18.07
CA ALA A 222 -5.64 -26.84 19.40
C ALA A 222 -5.47 -28.36 19.44
N THR A 223 -6.40 -29.08 18.81
CA THR A 223 -6.34 -30.55 18.71
C THR A 223 -5.12 -30.98 17.89
N VAL A 224 -4.84 -30.32 16.75
CA VAL A 224 -3.65 -30.60 15.93
C VAL A 224 -2.37 -30.38 16.74
N VAL A 225 -2.22 -29.21 17.39
CA VAL A 225 -1.02 -28.89 18.18
C VAL A 225 -0.86 -29.85 19.36
N GLY A 226 -1.96 -30.18 20.05
CA GLY A 226 -1.97 -31.13 21.15
C GLY A 226 -1.54 -32.53 20.73
N LEU A 227 -2.03 -33.03 19.61
CA LEU A 227 -1.60 -34.32 19.05
C LEU A 227 -0.13 -34.29 18.62
N THR A 228 0.33 -33.25 17.93
CA THR A 228 1.73 -33.18 17.47
C THR A 228 2.71 -33.07 18.64
N ARG A 229 2.43 -32.22 19.63
CA ARG A 229 3.37 -31.96 20.73
C ARG A 229 3.35 -33.09 21.77
N PHE A 230 2.17 -33.52 22.21
CA PHE A 230 2.06 -34.47 23.33
C PHE A 230 1.99 -35.94 22.91
N TRP A 231 1.42 -36.25 21.74
CA TRP A 231 1.33 -37.64 21.28
C TRP A 231 2.49 -38.04 20.38
N LEU A 232 2.87 -37.18 19.43
CA LEU A 232 4.01 -37.44 18.54
C LEU A 232 5.35 -36.96 19.12
N GLY A 233 5.32 -36.21 20.22
CA GLY A 233 6.54 -35.70 20.87
C GLY A 233 7.32 -34.69 20.03
N PHE A 234 6.65 -34.01 19.08
CA PHE A 234 7.27 -33.03 18.20
C PHE A 234 6.89 -31.60 18.60
N ASP A 235 7.85 -30.86 19.14
CA ASP A 235 7.72 -29.43 19.43
C ASP A 235 8.25 -28.62 18.25
N PHE A 236 7.39 -27.98 17.47
CA PHE A 236 7.80 -27.31 16.25
C PHE A 236 8.83 -26.17 16.47
N ILE A 237 8.84 -25.51 17.64
CA ILE A 237 9.81 -24.44 17.92
C ILE A 237 11.16 -25.03 18.34
N ASN A 238 11.14 -26.09 19.15
CA ASN A 238 12.37 -26.68 19.71
C ASN A 238 13.00 -27.75 18.82
N ASP A 239 12.19 -28.43 18.00
CA ASP A 239 12.58 -29.56 17.16
C ASP A 239 12.80 -29.22 15.70
N LEU A 240 12.67 -27.94 15.31
CA LEU A 240 13.00 -27.49 13.95
C LEU A 240 14.40 -27.94 13.53
N GLY A 241 15.34 -27.97 14.48
CA GLY A 241 16.70 -28.46 14.25
C GLY A 241 16.81 -29.94 13.94
N LYS A 242 15.92 -30.78 14.47
CA LYS A 242 15.93 -32.23 14.20
C LYS A 242 15.66 -32.55 12.74
N ILE A 243 14.84 -31.73 12.07
CA ILE A 243 14.54 -31.86 10.63
C ILE A 243 15.80 -31.57 9.78
N LEU A 244 16.69 -30.70 10.27
CA LEU A 244 17.88 -30.23 9.56
C LEU A 244 19.17 -30.95 9.98
N ASN A 245 19.12 -31.84 10.99
CA ASN A 245 20.24 -32.69 11.40
C ASN A 245 20.91 -33.48 10.24
N PRO A 246 20.20 -34.01 9.23
CA PRO A 246 20.85 -34.77 8.15
C PRO A 246 21.90 -34.00 7.33
N ILE A 247 21.84 -32.66 7.32
CA ILE A 247 22.77 -31.78 6.59
C ILE A 247 23.82 -31.14 7.50
N GLN A 248 23.80 -31.45 8.81
CA GLN A 248 24.62 -30.82 9.84
C GLN A 248 26.14 -30.95 9.58
N GLY A 249 26.64 -32.16 9.31
CA GLY A 249 28.08 -32.39 9.07
C GLY A 249 28.62 -31.64 7.84
N ALA A 250 27.75 -31.33 6.88
CA ALA A 250 28.09 -30.54 5.71
C ALA A 250 28.10 -29.02 5.99
N LEU A 251 27.52 -28.56 7.11
CA LEU A 251 27.30 -27.15 7.41
C LEU A 251 28.30 -26.55 8.41
N THR A 252 29.08 -27.36 9.12
CA THR A 252 29.97 -26.90 10.19
C THR A 252 31.41 -27.39 10.01
N GLY A 253 32.36 -26.66 10.60
CA GLY A 253 33.76 -27.12 10.76
C GLY A 253 34.65 -27.00 9.51
N THR A 254 34.08 -26.84 8.31
CA THR A 254 34.84 -26.64 7.06
C THR A 254 34.49 -25.31 6.39
N LEU A 255 35.41 -24.77 5.60
CA LEU A 255 35.18 -23.51 4.88
C LEU A 255 33.95 -23.58 3.93
N PRO A 256 33.76 -24.64 3.11
CA PRO A 256 32.55 -24.79 2.31
C PRO A 256 31.27 -24.92 3.16
N GLY A 257 31.36 -25.57 4.33
CA GLY A 257 30.22 -25.68 5.23
C GLY A 257 29.79 -24.34 5.82
N VAL A 258 30.74 -23.50 6.21
CA VAL A 258 30.49 -22.14 6.70
C VAL A 258 29.89 -21.25 5.59
N MET A 259 30.38 -21.38 4.35
CA MET A 259 29.82 -20.71 3.17
C MET A 259 28.35 -21.12 2.91
N LEU A 260 28.06 -22.42 2.98
CA LEU A 260 26.71 -22.96 2.85
C LEU A 260 25.80 -22.49 3.98
N THR A 261 26.30 -22.46 5.21
CA THR A 261 25.59 -21.92 6.38
C THR A 261 25.22 -20.44 6.17
N ALA A 262 26.17 -19.61 5.74
CA ALA A 262 25.90 -18.20 5.46
C ALA A 262 24.93 -18.00 4.30
N LEU A 263 24.98 -18.87 3.28
CA LEU A 263 24.02 -18.88 2.19
C LEU A 263 22.60 -19.20 2.69
N LEU A 264 22.44 -20.22 3.55
CA LEU A 264 21.14 -20.55 4.14
C LEU A 264 20.59 -19.41 5.00
N ILE A 265 21.43 -18.80 5.84
CA ILE A 265 21.05 -17.64 6.67
C ILE A 265 20.53 -16.49 5.79
N THR A 266 21.26 -16.14 4.72
CA THR A 266 20.86 -15.05 3.83
C THR A 266 19.61 -15.37 3.02
N ILE A 267 19.40 -16.63 2.63
CA ILE A 267 18.16 -17.09 1.98
C ILE A 267 16.95 -16.98 2.93
N PHE A 268 17.07 -17.38 4.19
CA PHE A 268 15.97 -17.21 5.15
C PHE A 268 15.62 -15.73 5.35
N TRP A 269 16.61 -14.85 5.38
CA TRP A 269 16.37 -13.40 5.43
C TRP A 269 15.71 -12.84 4.17
N MET A 270 15.93 -13.45 2.99
CA MET A 270 15.14 -13.16 1.77
C MET A 270 13.65 -13.38 2.03
N LEU A 271 13.32 -14.43 2.76
CA LEU A 271 11.94 -14.76 3.08
C LEU A 271 11.39 -13.92 4.23
N GLY A 272 12.16 -12.97 4.78
CA GLY A 272 11.78 -12.17 5.95
C GLY A 272 11.85 -12.93 7.27
N ILE A 273 12.53 -14.07 7.28
CA ILE A 273 12.74 -14.92 8.46
C ILE A 273 14.14 -14.61 9.02
N SER A 274 14.28 -14.54 10.35
CA SER A 274 15.60 -14.37 11.00
C SER A 274 16.48 -15.60 10.74
N GLY A 275 17.29 -15.55 9.69
CA GLY A 275 18.08 -16.70 9.25
C GLY A 275 19.08 -17.15 10.30
N ALA A 276 19.72 -16.20 11.01
CA ALA A 276 20.64 -16.51 12.10
C ALA A 276 19.94 -17.24 13.27
N SER A 277 18.69 -16.88 13.58
CA SER A 277 17.93 -17.57 14.63
C SER A 277 17.51 -18.98 14.21
N VAL A 278 17.02 -19.14 12.98
CA VAL A 278 16.61 -20.45 12.45
C VAL A 278 17.81 -21.38 12.34
N VAL A 279 18.87 -20.93 11.66
CA VAL A 279 20.06 -21.75 11.45
C VAL A 279 20.81 -21.99 12.76
N GLY A 280 20.93 -20.95 13.60
CA GLY A 280 21.54 -21.07 14.91
C GLY A 280 20.78 -22.00 15.86
N SER A 281 19.44 -22.11 15.76
CA SER A 281 18.67 -23.00 16.65
C SER A 281 19.13 -24.46 16.63
N PHE A 282 19.79 -24.90 15.55
CA PHE A 282 20.28 -26.27 15.41
C PHE A 282 21.80 -26.38 15.26
N LEU A 283 22.48 -25.36 14.70
CA LEU A 283 23.95 -25.39 14.62
C LEU A 283 24.64 -25.01 15.92
N ARG A 284 23.97 -24.27 16.81
CA ARG A 284 24.60 -23.69 18.00
C ARG A 284 25.12 -24.68 19.02
N PRO A 285 24.47 -25.83 19.29
CA PRO A 285 25.09 -26.89 20.13
C PRO A 285 26.48 -27.32 19.62
N PHE A 286 26.66 -27.39 18.30
CA PHE A 286 27.94 -27.75 17.69
C PHE A 286 28.96 -26.62 17.78
N TRP A 287 28.52 -25.38 17.54
CA TRP A 287 29.39 -24.21 17.74
C TRP A 287 29.83 -24.05 19.19
N THR A 288 28.93 -24.27 20.15
CA THR A 288 29.25 -24.25 21.59
C THR A 288 30.27 -25.33 21.95
N THR A 289 30.13 -26.54 21.38
CA THR A 289 31.13 -27.61 21.56
C THR A 289 32.48 -27.20 20.96
N ALA A 290 32.49 -26.63 19.76
CA ALA A 290 33.71 -26.20 19.07
C ALA A 290 34.45 -25.08 19.82
N ILE A 291 33.73 -24.04 20.28
CA ILE A 291 34.35 -22.93 21.02
C ILE A 291 34.82 -23.36 22.41
N SER A 292 34.12 -24.29 23.06
CA SER A 292 34.57 -24.88 24.34
C SER A 292 35.88 -25.64 24.15
N ALA A 293 35.98 -26.51 23.14
CA ALA A 293 37.21 -27.24 22.85
C ALA A 293 38.37 -26.30 22.46
N ASN A 294 38.08 -25.20 21.76
CA ASN A 294 39.07 -24.16 21.50
C ASN A 294 39.53 -23.45 22.78
N ASN A 295 38.61 -23.17 23.70
CA ASN A 295 38.93 -22.55 24.98
C ASN A 295 39.83 -23.46 25.82
N ASP A 296 39.48 -24.75 25.92
CA ASP A 296 40.25 -25.74 26.67
C ASP A 296 41.67 -25.89 26.10
N ALA A 297 41.81 -25.98 24.76
CA ALA A 297 43.11 -26.03 24.10
C ALA A 297 43.92 -24.74 24.32
N PHE A 298 43.28 -23.57 24.24
CA PHE A 298 43.93 -22.28 24.49
C PHE A 298 44.47 -22.18 25.92
N ASN A 299 43.67 -22.57 26.92
CA ASN A 299 44.08 -22.55 28.33
C ASN A 299 45.19 -23.57 28.63
N ALA A 300 45.21 -24.68 27.90
CA ALA A 300 46.26 -25.69 27.99
C ALA A 300 47.53 -25.36 27.18
N GLY A 301 47.54 -24.26 26.42
CA GLY A 301 48.66 -23.89 25.55
C GLY A 301 48.86 -24.84 24.36
N LEU A 302 47.79 -25.53 23.94
CA LEU A 302 47.77 -26.47 22.83
C LEU A 302 47.25 -25.82 21.54
N ASP A 303 47.46 -26.50 20.40
CA ASP A 303 46.93 -26.07 19.11
C ASP A 303 45.39 -26.03 19.11
N ILE A 304 44.83 -24.94 18.57
CA ILE A 304 43.39 -24.69 18.55
C ILE A 304 42.71 -25.56 17.48
N PRO A 305 41.82 -26.51 17.85
CA PRO A 305 41.33 -27.56 16.94
C PRO A 305 40.29 -27.07 15.91
N TYR A 306 39.41 -26.13 16.26
CA TYR A 306 38.34 -25.66 15.38
C TYR A 306 38.65 -24.28 14.80
N LEU A 307 38.83 -24.21 13.48
CA LEU A 307 39.15 -22.96 12.79
C LEU A 307 37.93 -22.03 12.61
N TYR A 308 36.74 -22.59 12.44
CA TYR A 308 35.53 -21.84 12.08
C TYR A 308 34.37 -22.05 13.08
N PRO A 309 34.52 -21.63 14.35
CA PRO A 309 33.41 -21.59 15.29
C PRO A 309 32.42 -20.45 14.93
N GLU A 310 31.31 -20.30 15.66
CA GLU A 310 30.29 -19.26 15.40
C GLU A 310 30.90 -17.85 15.37
N GLU A 311 31.90 -17.62 16.22
CA GLU A 311 32.63 -16.35 16.37
C GLU A 311 33.32 -15.92 15.08
N PHE A 312 33.77 -16.87 14.24
CA PHE A 312 34.30 -16.54 12.92
C PHE A 312 33.24 -15.92 12.01
N LEU A 313 32.04 -16.52 11.97
CA LEU A 313 30.92 -15.95 11.24
C LEU A 313 30.53 -14.58 11.83
N GLN A 314 30.45 -14.48 13.15
CA GLN A 314 30.04 -13.24 13.83
C GLN A 314 30.99 -12.07 13.52
N TRP A 315 32.30 -12.27 13.68
CA TRP A 315 33.29 -11.17 13.62
C TRP A 315 33.99 -11.05 12.27
N GLY A 316 33.99 -12.11 11.46
CA GLY A 316 34.56 -12.11 10.11
C GLY A 316 33.53 -11.88 9.00
N VAL A 317 32.23 -11.94 9.29
CA VAL A 317 31.20 -11.91 8.24
C VAL A 317 30.00 -11.05 8.63
N TRP A 318 29.40 -11.30 9.79
CA TRP A 318 28.16 -10.65 10.22
C TRP A 318 28.38 -9.30 10.92
N VAL A 319 29.46 -8.60 10.55
CA VAL A 319 29.69 -7.24 11.02
C VAL A 319 28.65 -6.32 10.39
N GLY A 320 27.85 -5.69 11.23
CA GLY A 320 26.64 -5.00 10.78
C GLY A 320 25.38 -5.84 10.75
N GLY A 321 25.43 -7.10 11.19
CA GLY A 321 24.37 -8.10 11.12
C GLY A 321 24.45 -8.99 9.87
N SER A 322 23.39 -9.76 9.63
CA SER A 322 23.31 -10.64 8.46
C SER A 322 23.49 -9.88 7.14
N GLY A 323 24.28 -10.43 6.23
CA GLY A 323 24.60 -9.81 4.94
C GLY A 323 25.80 -8.86 4.95
N ALA A 324 26.53 -8.72 6.07
CA ALA A 324 27.58 -7.72 6.24
C ALA A 324 27.05 -6.28 6.02
N THR A 325 25.86 -5.99 6.56
CA THR A 325 25.08 -4.80 6.24
C THR A 325 25.66 -3.49 6.74
N LEU A 326 26.72 -3.51 7.57
CA LEU A 326 27.43 -2.28 7.94
C LEU A 326 28.08 -1.62 6.72
N GLY A 327 28.62 -2.42 5.79
CA GLY A 327 29.15 -1.91 4.54
C GLY A 327 28.08 -1.23 3.66
N LEU A 328 26.86 -1.78 3.63
CA LEU A 328 25.72 -1.13 2.96
C LEU A 328 25.42 0.23 3.58
N LEU A 329 25.35 0.32 4.91
CA LEU A 329 25.07 1.56 5.62
C LEU A 329 26.17 2.61 5.44
N ILE A 330 27.44 2.22 5.52
CA ILE A 330 28.57 3.11 5.27
C ILE A 330 28.53 3.62 3.83
N SER A 331 28.36 2.72 2.85
CA SER A 331 28.26 3.13 1.45
C SER A 331 27.08 4.10 1.23
N ALA A 332 25.94 3.86 1.88
CA ALA A 332 24.76 4.72 1.79
C ALA A 332 24.99 6.09 2.44
N LEU A 333 25.60 6.17 3.62
CA LEU A 333 25.91 7.44 4.28
C LEU A 333 26.90 8.29 3.48
N LEU A 334 27.85 7.66 2.80
CA LEU A 334 28.88 8.35 2.01
C LEU A 334 28.38 8.76 0.62
N LEU A 335 27.61 7.90 -0.06
CA LEU A 335 27.35 8.02 -1.50
C LEU A 335 25.88 8.27 -1.85
N ALA A 336 24.92 7.99 -0.95
CA ALA A 336 23.50 8.14 -1.28
C ALA A 336 23.14 9.62 -1.50
N LYS A 337 22.21 9.85 -2.42
CA LYS A 337 21.68 11.17 -2.78
C LYS A 337 20.19 11.30 -2.47
N SER A 338 19.43 10.20 -2.50
CA SER A 338 18.00 10.23 -2.15
C SER A 338 17.77 10.55 -0.67
N LYS A 339 16.67 11.24 -0.38
CA LYS A 339 16.27 11.57 0.99
C LYS A 339 15.88 10.30 1.75
N GLN A 340 15.20 9.36 1.10
CA GLN A 340 14.78 8.11 1.68
C GLN A 340 15.95 7.28 2.21
N ILE A 341 16.96 6.98 1.36
CA ILE A 341 18.11 6.17 1.78
C ILE A 341 18.92 6.89 2.86
N LYS A 342 19.13 8.21 2.75
CA LYS A 342 19.82 8.99 3.79
C LYS A 342 19.10 8.89 5.13
N SER A 343 17.78 9.03 5.15
CA SER A 343 17.02 9.00 6.39
C SER A 343 17.07 7.64 7.05
N ILE A 344 16.88 6.55 6.29
CA ILE A 344 16.92 5.18 6.81
C ILE A 344 18.32 4.84 7.32
N SER A 345 19.36 5.23 6.58
CA SER A 345 20.76 4.96 6.94
C SER A 345 21.14 5.64 8.26
N LYS A 346 20.72 6.89 8.47
CA LYS A 346 20.99 7.63 9.71
C LYS A 346 20.36 6.99 10.94
N VAL A 347 19.16 6.45 10.82
CA VAL A 347 18.49 5.77 11.94
C VAL A 347 19.07 4.38 12.18
N SER A 348 19.53 3.71 11.13
CA SER A 348 19.99 2.32 11.20
C SER A 348 21.48 2.15 11.53
N ILE A 349 22.30 3.20 11.40
CA ILE A 349 23.76 3.11 11.63
C ILE A 349 24.12 2.74 13.06
N ILE A 350 23.42 3.30 14.05
CA ILE A 350 23.70 3.00 15.46
C ILE A 350 23.39 1.52 15.74
N PRO A 351 22.17 0.99 15.51
CA PRO A 351 21.92 -0.45 15.62
C PRO A 351 22.90 -1.29 14.80
N GLY A 352 23.23 -0.86 13.59
CA GLY A 352 24.16 -1.55 12.69
C GLY A 352 25.57 -1.69 13.26
N ILE A 353 26.12 -0.69 13.94
CA ILE A 353 27.44 -0.80 14.61
C ILE A 353 27.44 -1.92 15.64
N PHE A 354 26.31 -2.14 16.31
CA PHE A 354 26.09 -3.21 17.30
C PHE A 354 25.48 -4.47 16.66
N ASN A 355 25.67 -4.65 15.34
CA ASN A 355 25.24 -5.81 14.55
C ASN A 355 23.73 -6.09 14.51
N ILE A 356 22.89 -5.13 14.88
CA ILE A 356 21.43 -5.22 14.83
C ILE A 356 20.96 -4.60 13.53
N ASN A 357 20.41 -5.41 12.62
CA ASN A 357 20.27 -5.03 11.22
C ASN A 357 18.86 -5.16 10.65
N GLU A 358 17.88 -5.53 11.47
CA GLU A 358 16.47 -5.51 11.08
C GLU A 358 16.03 -4.12 10.54
N PRO A 359 16.45 -2.98 11.13
CA PRO A 359 16.16 -1.67 10.55
C PRO A 359 16.69 -1.50 9.12
N VAL A 360 17.81 -2.16 8.79
CA VAL A 360 18.41 -2.16 7.44
C VAL A 360 17.64 -3.08 6.51
N ILE A 361 17.44 -4.34 6.91
CA ILE A 361 16.79 -5.37 6.10
C ILE A 361 15.38 -4.92 5.72
N PHE A 362 14.61 -4.38 6.67
CA PHE A 362 13.24 -3.93 6.42
C PHE A 362 13.18 -2.49 5.89
N GLY A 363 14.13 -1.63 6.25
CA GLY A 363 14.20 -0.25 5.78
C GLY A 363 14.63 -0.11 4.32
N PHE A 364 15.62 -0.88 3.86
CA PHE A 364 16.10 -0.94 2.47
C PHE A 364 15.32 -1.95 1.59
N PRO A 365 14.10 -2.30 2.01
CA PRO A 365 13.41 -3.59 1.79
C PRO A 365 14.24 -4.72 1.13
N ILE A 366 15.34 -5.15 1.75
CA ILE A 366 16.23 -6.20 1.20
C ILE A 366 15.46 -7.51 0.94
N MET A 367 14.57 -7.91 1.86
CA MET A 367 13.77 -9.15 1.77
C MET A 367 12.91 -9.28 0.48
N LEU A 368 12.46 -8.19 -0.12
CA LEU A 368 11.63 -8.23 -1.34
C LEU A 368 12.28 -7.55 -2.53
N ASN A 369 13.55 -7.14 -2.40
CA ASN A 369 14.28 -6.43 -3.43
C ASN A 369 15.37 -7.34 -3.97
N ALA A 370 15.04 -8.09 -5.03
CA ALA A 370 15.97 -9.01 -5.67
C ALA A 370 17.27 -8.34 -6.17
N PHE A 371 17.24 -7.02 -6.42
CA PHE A 371 18.43 -6.29 -6.82
C PHE A 371 19.41 -6.10 -5.66
N LEU A 372 18.91 -5.75 -4.46
CA LEU A 372 19.74 -5.66 -3.25
C LEU A 372 20.03 -7.02 -2.62
N PHE A 373 19.27 -8.05 -3.00
CA PHE A 373 19.51 -9.42 -2.55
C PHE A 373 20.80 -10.02 -3.11
N ILE A 374 21.20 -9.63 -4.33
CA ILE A 374 22.45 -10.08 -4.94
C ILE A 374 23.68 -9.77 -4.06
N PRO A 375 23.95 -8.50 -3.69
CA PRO A 375 25.07 -8.21 -2.79
C PRO A 375 24.83 -8.76 -1.38
N PHE A 376 23.58 -8.95 -0.95
CA PHE A 376 23.26 -9.55 0.35
C PHE A 376 23.67 -11.02 0.48
N ILE A 377 23.63 -11.80 -0.60
CA ILE A 377 24.21 -13.15 -0.64
C ILE A 377 25.72 -13.09 -0.90
N LEU A 378 26.15 -12.36 -1.93
CA LEU A 378 27.53 -12.47 -2.43
C LEU A 378 28.55 -11.87 -1.46
N THR A 379 28.20 -10.75 -0.81
CA THR A 379 29.14 -10.04 0.07
C THR A 379 29.58 -10.91 1.25
N PRO A 380 28.68 -11.58 2.00
CA PRO A 380 29.07 -12.55 3.02
C PRO A 380 30.03 -13.63 2.52
N GLN A 381 29.83 -14.16 1.31
CA GLN A 381 30.70 -15.21 0.76
C GLN A 381 32.13 -14.68 0.54
N ILE A 382 32.26 -13.45 0.05
CA ILE A 382 33.56 -12.78 -0.12
C ILE A 382 34.18 -12.50 1.27
N CYS A 383 33.39 -12.02 2.22
CA CYS A 383 33.85 -11.78 3.60
C CYS A 383 34.34 -13.07 4.27
N ILE A 384 33.70 -14.22 4.05
CA ILE A 384 34.16 -15.53 4.54
C ILE A 384 35.55 -15.86 4.00
N LEU A 385 35.75 -15.73 2.68
CA LEU A 385 37.04 -16.05 2.07
C LEU A 385 38.15 -15.13 2.58
N VAL A 386 37.89 -13.82 2.68
CA VAL A 386 38.88 -12.86 3.19
C VAL A 386 39.12 -13.03 4.68
N GLY A 387 38.07 -13.23 5.48
CA GLY A 387 38.20 -13.48 6.91
C GLY A 387 39.01 -14.73 7.19
N ALA A 388 38.76 -15.82 6.46
CA ALA A 388 39.51 -17.06 6.59
C ALA A 388 41.00 -16.88 6.21
N LEU A 389 41.28 -16.14 5.14
CA LEU A 389 42.65 -15.80 4.75
C LEU A 389 43.35 -14.96 5.82
N LEU A 390 42.68 -13.94 6.36
CA LEU A 390 43.26 -13.07 7.40
C LEU A 390 43.49 -13.83 8.71
N MET A 391 42.63 -14.77 9.10
CA MET A 391 42.88 -15.63 10.26
C MET A 391 44.16 -16.47 10.10
N GLN A 392 44.48 -16.91 8.88
CA GLN A 392 45.71 -17.64 8.59
C GLN A 392 46.93 -16.71 8.60
N ILE A 393 46.86 -15.57 7.90
CA ILE A 393 47.98 -14.61 7.79
C ILE A 393 48.33 -13.99 9.15
N LEU A 394 47.33 -13.61 9.95
CA LEU A 394 47.52 -12.95 11.24
C LEU A 394 47.76 -13.94 12.38
N ASN A 395 47.61 -15.25 12.11
CA ASN A 395 47.60 -16.34 13.08
C ASN A 395 46.63 -16.10 14.25
N VAL A 396 45.40 -15.69 13.93
CA VAL A 396 44.33 -15.41 14.92
C VAL A 396 43.39 -16.61 15.00
N ARG A 397 42.99 -16.99 16.22
CA ARG A 397 41.99 -18.03 16.49
C ARG A 397 40.95 -17.52 17.48
N PHE A 398 39.70 -17.91 17.29
CA PHE A 398 38.62 -17.59 18.22
C PHE A 398 38.50 -18.70 19.28
N VAL A 399 38.54 -18.29 20.54
CA VAL A 399 38.68 -19.17 21.72
C VAL A 399 37.69 -18.82 22.84
N ALA A 400 36.93 -17.75 22.70
CA ALA A 400 35.93 -17.33 23.67
C ALA A 400 34.70 -16.74 22.97
N THR A 401 33.53 -16.90 23.57
CA THR A 401 32.30 -16.28 23.10
C THR A 401 32.17 -14.87 23.67
N ALA A 402 32.04 -13.87 22.80
CA ALA A 402 31.69 -12.50 23.19
C ALA A 402 30.23 -12.18 22.80
N PRO A 403 29.57 -11.23 23.48
CA PRO A 403 28.23 -10.78 23.08
C PRO A 403 28.21 -10.32 21.62
N TRP A 404 27.37 -10.94 20.79
CA TRP A 404 27.28 -10.65 19.35
C TRP A 404 26.89 -9.20 19.05
N THR A 405 26.34 -8.48 20.02
CA THR A 405 25.98 -7.06 19.86
C THR A 405 27.17 -6.12 20.01
N LEU A 406 28.38 -6.58 20.33
CA LEU A 406 29.54 -5.70 20.42
C LEU A 406 29.92 -5.10 19.05
N PRO A 407 30.49 -3.89 19.00
CA PRO A 407 31.14 -3.40 17.79
C PRO A 407 32.16 -4.42 17.28
N GLY A 408 32.09 -4.76 15.99
CA GLY A 408 32.85 -5.86 15.38
C GLY A 408 34.33 -5.94 15.81
N PRO A 409 35.11 -4.84 15.72
CA PRO A 409 36.50 -4.78 16.19
C PRO A 409 36.71 -5.20 17.65
N ILE A 410 35.82 -4.78 18.55
CA ILE A 410 35.93 -5.08 19.99
C ILE A 410 35.55 -6.55 20.23
N GLY A 411 34.45 -7.01 19.63
CA GLY A 411 34.00 -8.39 19.75
C GLY A 411 35.03 -9.40 19.25
N ALA A 412 35.72 -9.07 18.15
CA ALA A 412 36.80 -9.88 17.58
C ALA A 412 37.97 -10.06 18.56
N ILE A 413 38.46 -8.97 19.15
CA ILE A 413 39.57 -9.00 20.12
C ILE A 413 39.21 -9.87 21.32
N LEU A 414 38.04 -9.64 21.91
CA LEU A 414 37.60 -10.39 23.09
C LEU A 414 37.41 -11.89 22.78
N SER A 415 36.86 -12.20 21.61
CA SER A 415 36.63 -13.60 21.21
C SER A 415 37.92 -14.32 20.84
N ALA A 416 38.98 -13.60 20.50
CA ALA A 416 40.30 -14.13 20.17
C ALA A 416 41.25 -14.21 21.38
N GLY A 417 40.72 -14.26 22.60
CA GLY A 417 41.55 -14.33 23.82
C GLY A 417 42.32 -13.02 24.09
N VAL A 418 41.73 -11.88 23.71
CA VAL A 418 42.33 -10.54 23.83
C VAL A 418 43.53 -10.33 22.87
N ASP A 419 43.59 -11.09 21.77
CA ASP A 419 44.55 -10.82 20.69
C ASP A 419 44.12 -9.58 19.88
N TRP A 420 44.92 -8.51 19.98
CA TRP A 420 44.67 -7.24 19.28
C TRP A 420 44.70 -7.39 17.75
N LYS A 421 45.42 -8.38 17.20
CA LYS A 421 45.49 -8.62 15.75
C LYS A 421 44.12 -8.98 15.17
N ALA A 422 43.22 -9.54 15.99
CA ALA A 422 41.87 -9.88 15.57
C ALA A 422 41.07 -8.67 15.07
N VAL A 423 41.47 -7.43 15.44
CA VAL A 423 40.82 -6.19 15.00
C VAL A 423 40.82 -6.00 13.48
N PHE A 424 41.84 -6.53 12.79
CA PHE A 424 41.99 -6.33 11.35
C PHE A 424 40.97 -7.13 10.52
N ILE A 425 40.45 -8.23 11.07
CA ILE A 425 39.46 -9.09 10.40
C ILE A 425 38.12 -8.34 10.16
N PRO A 426 37.43 -7.80 11.19
CA PRO A 426 36.21 -7.03 10.99
C PRO A 426 36.46 -5.73 10.21
N LEU A 427 37.61 -5.05 10.39
CA LEU A 427 37.92 -3.83 9.64
C LEU A 427 38.05 -4.10 8.13
N ALA A 428 38.76 -5.16 7.75
CA ALA A 428 38.90 -5.55 6.34
C ALA A 428 37.55 -5.94 5.72
N THR A 429 36.74 -6.71 6.45
CA THR A 429 35.44 -7.19 5.96
C THR A 429 34.39 -6.07 5.90
N ILE A 430 34.46 -5.06 6.78
CA ILE A 430 33.72 -3.79 6.64
C ILE A 430 34.13 -3.06 5.36
N GLY A 431 35.44 -2.93 5.09
CA GLY A 431 35.94 -2.28 3.89
C GLY A 431 35.45 -2.97 2.62
N ILE A 432 35.60 -4.30 2.56
CA ILE A 432 35.15 -5.13 1.43
C ILE A 432 33.64 -5.03 1.26
N SER A 433 32.87 -5.19 2.32
CA SER A 433 31.42 -5.09 2.23
C SER A 433 30.97 -3.72 1.74
N THR A 434 31.63 -2.64 2.17
CA THR A 434 31.36 -1.29 1.66
C THR A 434 31.58 -1.19 0.15
N VAL A 435 32.69 -1.74 -0.35
CA VAL A 435 33.00 -1.75 -1.79
C VAL A 435 32.03 -2.64 -2.58
N CYS A 436 31.69 -3.82 -2.06
CA CYS A 436 30.74 -4.75 -2.69
C CYS A 436 29.33 -4.16 -2.77
N TYR A 437 28.86 -3.48 -1.72
CA TYR A 437 27.53 -2.87 -1.70
C TYR A 437 27.43 -1.56 -2.49
N ALA A 438 28.50 -0.76 -2.56
CA ALA A 438 28.49 0.55 -3.21
C ALA A 438 27.83 0.59 -4.60
N PRO A 439 28.18 -0.27 -5.58
CA PRO A 439 27.59 -0.20 -6.92
C PRO A 439 26.07 -0.48 -6.91
N PHE A 440 25.62 -1.44 -6.11
CA PHE A 440 24.20 -1.78 -5.98
C PHE A 440 23.44 -0.69 -5.23
N MET A 441 23.99 -0.21 -4.13
CA MET A 441 23.40 0.88 -3.36
C MET A 441 23.26 2.14 -4.22
N MET A 442 24.30 2.55 -4.95
CA MET A 442 24.25 3.72 -5.85
C MET A 442 23.23 3.56 -6.97
N ALA A 443 23.13 2.36 -7.56
CA ALA A 443 22.14 2.09 -8.61
C ALA A 443 20.70 2.14 -8.05
N TYR A 444 20.48 1.57 -6.87
CA TYR A 444 19.19 1.61 -6.19
C TYR A 444 18.81 3.04 -5.77
N ASP A 445 19.72 3.77 -5.14
CA ASP A 445 19.57 5.16 -4.74
C ASP A 445 19.25 6.05 -5.95
N LYS A 446 19.91 5.85 -7.09
CA LYS A 446 19.61 6.58 -8.33
C LYS A 446 18.16 6.35 -8.80
N SER A 447 17.64 5.14 -8.64
CA SER A 447 16.26 4.83 -9.00
C SER A 447 15.27 5.57 -8.08
N LEU A 448 15.54 5.61 -6.78
CA LEU A 448 14.73 6.32 -5.79
C LEU A 448 14.84 7.83 -5.95
N LEU A 449 16.04 8.37 -6.13
CA LEU A 449 16.26 9.78 -6.40
C LEU A 449 15.51 10.24 -7.66
N LYS A 450 15.48 9.42 -8.72
CA LYS A 450 14.69 9.74 -9.92
C LYS A 450 13.19 9.81 -9.60
N GLN A 451 12.68 8.94 -8.72
CA GLN A 451 11.28 8.98 -8.25
C GLN A 451 11.02 10.21 -7.36
N GLU A 452 11.90 10.52 -6.41
CA GLU A 452 11.79 11.69 -5.53
C GLU A 452 11.81 12.99 -6.33
N LEU A 453 12.78 13.14 -7.24
CA LEU A 453 12.88 14.31 -8.11
C LEU A 453 11.66 14.42 -9.03
N PHE A 454 11.12 13.30 -9.53
CA PHE A 454 9.88 13.30 -10.30
C PHE A 454 8.67 13.77 -9.48
N LEU A 455 8.56 13.34 -8.21
CA LEU A 455 7.52 13.79 -7.28
C LEU A 455 7.68 15.28 -6.91
N GLU A 456 8.92 15.77 -6.84
CA GLU A 456 9.25 17.19 -6.61
C GLU A 456 9.21 18.07 -7.88
N GLY A 457 8.95 17.49 -9.06
CA GLY A 457 8.92 18.22 -10.34
C GLY A 457 10.29 18.61 -10.90
N LYS A 458 11.40 18.04 -10.41
CA LYS A 458 12.79 18.27 -10.85
C LYS A 458 13.25 17.18 -11.83
N VAL A 459 14.11 17.53 -12.80
CA VAL A 459 14.70 16.56 -13.75
C VAL A 459 16.13 16.23 -13.34
N TYR A 460 16.49 14.95 -13.38
CA TYR A 460 17.86 14.48 -13.19
C TYR A 460 18.58 14.42 -14.54
N ASN A 461 19.54 15.32 -14.78
CA ASN A 461 20.51 15.18 -15.88
C ASN A 461 21.87 14.73 -15.32
N LYS A 462 22.60 13.93 -16.09
CA LYS A 462 23.81 13.20 -15.66
C LYS A 462 25.08 14.07 -15.71
N GLU A 463 25.04 15.15 -16.47
CA GLU A 463 26.04 16.21 -16.53
C GLU A 463 25.64 17.31 -15.55
N GLU A 464 26.58 17.77 -14.74
CA GLU A 464 26.34 18.54 -13.52
C GLU A 464 25.55 19.83 -13.74
N HIS A 465 24.35 19.86 -13.15
CA HIS A 465 23.59 20.99 -12.54
C HIS A 465 22.10 20.67 -12.67
N TYR A 466 21.34 20.88 -11.59
CA TYR A 466 19.87 20.85 -11.65
C TYR A 466 19.41 21.93 -12.63
N SER A 467 19.10 21.55 -13.87
CA SER A 467 18.52 22.47 -14.82
C SER A 467 17.04 22.65 -14.48
N PHE A 468 16.71 23.85 -13.99
CA PHE A 468 15.36 24.35 -14.11
C PHE A 468 15.11 24.56 -15.60
N LEU A 469 14.21 23.77 -16.19
CA LEU A 469 14.04 23.70 -17.63
C LEU A 469 13.69 25.08 -18.22
N GLY A 470 14.48 25.48 -19.21
CA GLY A 470 14.14 26.49 -20.21
C GLY A 470 12.94 26.07 -21.07
N SER A 471 12.45 27.03 -21.84
CA SER A 471 11.14 27.03 -22.50
C SER A 471 10.87 25.82 -23.40
N LEU A 472 9.65 25.28 -23.30
CA LEU A 472 9.15 24.17 -24.13
C LEU A 472 7.98 24.66 -24.98
N SER A 473 8.13 24.90 -26.28
CA SER A 473 7.00 25.28 -27.13
C SER A 473 6.19 24.04 -27.55
N LEU A 474 4.89 24.01 -27.23
CA LEU A 474 3.95 22.98 -27.68
C LEU A 474 2.89 23.61 -28.60
N LYS A 475 2.70 23.01 -29.78
CA LYS A 475 1.61 23.34 -30.71
C LYS A 475 0.47 22.34 -30.50
N MET A 476 -0.73 22.81 -30.18
CA MET A 476 -1.93 21.97 -30.13
C MET A 476 -2.99 22.50 -31.09
N LYS A 477 -3.59 21.61 -31.88
CA LYS A 477 -4.82 21.88 -32.66
C LYS A 477 -6.03 21.47 -31.83
N TRP A 478 -7.00 22.37 -31.67
CA TRP A 478 -8.21 22.13 -30.88
C TRP A 478 -9.30 21.49 -31.74
N PRO A 479 -10.07 20.50 -31.24
CA PRO A 479 -11.23 19.99 -31.96
C PRO A 479 -12.41 20.95 -31.81
N ASN A 480 -12.81 21.52 -32.95
CA ASN A 480 -13.99 22.33 -33.25
C ASN A 480 -15.07 22.46 -32.15
N LYS A 481 -15.27 23.69 -31.66
CA LYS A 481 -16.57 24.19 -31.20
C LYS A 481 -16.79 25.58 -31.80
N PHE A 482 -17.63 25.64 -32.84
CA PHE A 482 -18.13 26.88 -33.41
C PHE A 482 -19.14 27.51 -32.44
N ASP A 483 -18.80 28.67 -31.87
CA ASP A 483 -19.79 29.58 -31.27
C ASP A 483 -20.30 30.50 -32.39
N LYS A 484 -21.57 30.31 -32.79
CA LYS A 484 -22.21 31.05 -33.89
C LYS A 484 -22.43 32.54 -33.58
N THR A 485 -22.22 32.97 -32.33
CA THR A 485 -22.56 34.33 -31.91
C THR A 485 -21.42 35.34 -31.97
N ASN A 486 -20.14 34.92 -32.09
CA ASN A 486 -19.01 35.85 -31.92
C ASN A 486 -17.86 35.75 -32.94
N LYS A 487 -18.03 35.09 -34.10
CA LYS A 487 -17.04 35.06 -35.23
C LYS A 487 -15.55 35.00 -34.83
N ALA A 488 -15.18 34.36 -33.73
CA ALA A 488 -13.79 34.25 -33.29
C ALA A 488 -13.30 32.84 -33.60
N LYS A 489 -12.50 32.72 -34.67
CA LYS A 489 -11.81 31.51 -35.04
C LYS A 489 -10.58 31.39 -34.12
N ILE A 490 -10.58 30.46 -33.17
CA ILE A 490 -9.40 30.17 -32.36
C ILE A 490 -8.48 29.26 -33.19
N ASP A 491 -7.85 29.84 -34.21
CA ASP A 491 -6.77 29.18 -34.93
C ASP A 491 -5.47 29.48 -34.17
N GLU A 492 -4.89 28.41 -33.62
CA GLU A 492 -3.57 28.33 -32.96
C GLU A 492 -3.39 29.12 -31.64
N VAL A 493 -3.29 28.38 -30.53
CA VAL A 493 -2.73 28.91 -29.28
C VAL A 493 -1.25 28.53 -29.20
N LYS A 494 -0.38 29.52 -29.44
CA LYS A 494 1.07 29.38 -29.26
C LYS A 494 1.40 29.56 -27.78
N ILE A 495 1.73 28.48 -27.09
CA ILE A 495 2.10 28.53 -25.66
C ILE A 495 3.62 28.67 -25.57
N SER A 496 4.11 29.88 -25.28
CA SER A 496 5.47 30.13 -24.83
C SER A 496 5.51 30.09 -23.30
N PHE A 497 6.36 29.24 -22.74
CA PHE A 497 6.57 29.19 -21.29
C PHE A 497 7.62 30.24 -20.94
N ASP A 498 7.16 31.35 -20.36
CA ASP A 498 8.02 32.35 -19.75
C ASP A 498 7.67 32.52 -18.26
N TYR A 499 8.66 32.88 -17.46
CA TYR A 499 8.84 32.65 -16.02
C TYR A 499 7.81 33.26 -15.03
N LYS A 500 6.59 33.59 -15.44
CA LYS A 500 5.59 34.20 -14.54
C LYS A 500 4.28 33.41 -14.52
N LYS A 501 4.23 32.44 -13.60
CA LYS A 501 3.08 31.59 -13.22
C LYS A 501 1.79 32.39 -12.93
N ILE A 502 1.89 33.70 -12.69
CA ILE A 502 0.80 34.62 -12.36
C ILE A 502 0.20 35.30 -13.61
N THR A 503 0.99 35.54 -14.67
CA THR A 503 0.54 36.28 -15.86
C THR A 503 -0.31 35.41 -16.79
N LEU A 504 0.02 34.11 -16.89
CA LEU A 504 -0.70 33.13 -17.73
C LEU A 504 -2.11 32.85 -17.20
N GLN A 505 -2.29 32.73 -15.89
CA GLN A 505 -3.62 32.64 -15.26
C GLN A 505 -4.46 33.91 -15.48
N LYS A 506 -3.82 35.08 -15.54
CA LYS A 506 -4.49 36.37 -15.75
C LYS A 506 -4.95 36.52 -17.21
N GLN A 507 -4.07 36.27 -18.19
CA GLN A 507 -4.43 36.29 -19.62
C GLN A 507 -5.51 35.25 -20.00
N PHE A 508 -5.53 34.08 -19.35
CA PHE A 508 -6.57 33.06 -19.57
C PHE A 508 -7.92 33.46 -18.95
N LYS A 509 -7.92 34.12 -17.78
CA LYS A 509 -9.12 34.70 -17.16
C LYS A 509 -9.69 35.85 -17.99
N ASP A 510 -8.84 36.74 -18.50
CA ASP A 510 -9.23 37.96 -19.21
C ASP A 510 -9.76 37.67 -20.63
N LYS A 511 -9.41 36.53 -21.24
CA LYS A 511 -9.95 36.12 -22.56
C LYS A 511 -11.25 35.30 -22.51
N ILE A 512 -11.58 34.68 -21.38
CA ILE A 512 -12.76 33.80 -21.25
C ILE A 512 -13.92 34.50 -20.55
N LEU A 513 -13.66 35.47 -19.67
CA LEU A 513 -14.69 36.34 -19.12
C LEU A 513 -14.86 37.54 -20.04
N PRO A 514 -16.05 37.80 -20.61
CA PRO A 514 -16.31 39.10 -21.19
C PRO A 514 -16.09 40.17 -20.11
N THR A 515 -15.07 41.02 -20.29
CA THR A 515 -14.89 42.28 -19.56
C THR A 515 -15.99 43.26 -19.99
N ASN A 516 -17.21 42.94 -19.59
CA ASN A 516 -18.28 43.88 -19.29
C ASN A 516 -19.48 43.08 -18.80
N THR A 517 -19.60 42.93 -17.48
CA THR A 517 -20.90 42.88 -16.82
C THR A 517 -20.70 43.43 -15.42
N ASN A 518 -20.63 44.76 -15.34
CA ASN A 518 -20.93 45.53 -14.14
C ASN A 518 -22.42 45.45 -13.76
N GLU A 519 -23.18 44.52 -14.31
CA GLU A 519 -24.50 44.18 -13.79
C GLU A 519 -24.34 43.20 -12.64
N LYS A 520 -24.74 43.62 -11.44
CA LYS A 520 -25.10 42.68 -10.36
C LYS A 520 -26.07 41.63 -10.95
N LEU A 521 -25.58 40.44 -11.29
CA LEU A 521 -26.38 39.36 -11.84
C LEU A 521 -27.35 38.87 -10.75
N THR A 522 -28.56 39.42 -10.75
CA THR A 522 -29.59 39.28 -9.72
C THR A 522 -30.33 37.95 -9.76
N ASN A 523 -30.18 37.14 -10.82
CA ASN A 523 -30.98 35.92 -11.01
C ASN A 523 -30.21 34.62 -10.65
N LYS A 524 -30.84 33.74 -9.86
CA LYS A 524 -30.24 32.49 -9.32
C LYS A 524 -29.74 31.52 -10.41
N GLU A 525 -30.39 31.49 -11.58
CA GLU A 525 -29.98 30.66 -12.73
C GLU A 525 -28.60 31.04 -13.26
N ASN A 526 -28.32 32.34 -13.42
CA ASN A 526 -27.03 32.82 -13.93
C ASN A 526 -25.88 32.55 -12.95
N LYS A 527 -26.16 32.50 -11.63
CA LYS A 527 -25.16 32.09 -10.63
C LYS A 527 -24.79 30.60 -10.75
N LEU A 528 -25.75 29.73 -11.07
CA LEU A 528 -25.48 28.30 -11.29
C LEU A 528 -24.71 28.06 -12.59
N LYS A 529 -25.09 28.76 -13.68
CA LYS A 529 -24.32 28.77 -14.93
C LYS A 529 -22.87 29.19 -14.73
N ASN A 530 -22.63 30.29 -14.00
CA ASN A 530 -21.29 30.77 -13.71
C ASN A 530 -20.46 29.77 -12.88
N LYS A 531 -21.09 29.06 -11.93
CA LYS A 531 -20.41 27.99 -11.17
C LYS A 531 -20.06 26.79 -12.04
N ALA A 532 -20.97 26.35 -12.92
CA ALA A 532 -20.67 25.28 -13.88
C ALA A 532 -19.53 25.66 -14.83
N LEU A 533 -19.50 26.91 -15.29
CA LEU A 533 -18.44 27.46 -16.14
C LEU A 533 -17.08 27.55 -15.43
N GLN A 534 -17.08 27.85 -14.12
CA GLN A 534 -15.87 27.80 -13.29
C GLN A 534 -15.33 26.38 -13.11
N VAL A 535 -16.21 25.38 -12.97
CA VAL A 535 -15.79 23.97 -12.92
C VAL A 535 -15.27 23.51 -14.29
N ASP A 536 -15.87 23.96 -15.39
CA ASP A 536 -15.34 23.71 -16.75
C ASP A 536 -13.94 24.29 -16.97
N LEU A 537 -13.67 25.48 -16.43
CA LEU A 537 -12.34 26.07 -16.40
C LEU A 537 -11.35 25.21 -15.61
N GLN A 538 -11.75 24.64 -14.47
CA GLN A 538 -10.89 23.76 -13.67
C GLN A 538 -10.61 22.43 -14.39
N ILE A 539 -11.61 21.85 -15.06
CA ILE A 539 -11.43 20.64 -15.88
C ILE A 539 -10.48 20.93 -17.04
N ALA A 540 -10.65 22.06 -17.73
CA ALA A 540 -9.79 22.46 -18.84
C ALA A 540 -8.33 22.68 -18.37
N LEU A 541 -8.13 23.34 -17.24
CA LEU A 541 -6.80 23.50 -16.62
C LEU A 541 -6.19 22.14 -16.27
N ARG A 542 -6.98 21.22 -15.71
CA ARG A 542 -6.50 19.89 -15.31
C ARG A 542 -6.14 19.01 -16.51
N ASN A 543 -6.88 19.09 -17.60
CA ASN A 543 -6.55 18.45 -18.87
C ASN A 543 -5.29 19.04 -19.50
N LEU A 544 -5.09 20.35 -19.40
CA LEU A 544 -3.89 21.02 -19.89
C LEU A 544 -2.66 20.61 -19.07
N GLU A 545 -2.80 20.48 -17.74
CA GLU A 545 -1.77 19.88 -16.87
C GLU A 545 -1.48 18.43 -17.23
N PHE A 546 -2.51 17.63 -17.56
CA PHE A 546 -2.37 16.25 -17.98
C PHE A 546 -1.58 16.13 -19.29
N GLU A 547 -1.95 16.90 -20.32
CA GLU A 547 -1.24 16.91 -21.61
C GLU A 547 0.20 17.43 -21.47
N LYS A 548 0.42 18.44 -20.61
CA LYS A 548 1.76 18.90 -20.26
C LYS A 548 2.60 17.77 -19.65
N GLU A 549 2.05 17.05 -18.68
CA GLU A 549 2.76 15.95 -18.01
C GLU A 549 2.98 14.76 -18.95
N LYS A 550 2.05 14.50 -19.87
CA LYS A 550 2.16 13.47 -20.91
C LYS A 550 3.26 13.81 -21.92
N ALA A 551 3.27 15.04 -22.42
CA ALA A 551 4.32 15.53 -23.31
C ALA A 551 5.71 15.50 -22.63
N LEU A 552 5.78 15.87 -21.35
CA LEU A 552 6.99 15.73 -20.54
C LEU A 552 7.42 14.27 -20.35
N ALA A 553 6.48 13.33 -20.23
CA ALA A 553 6.78 11.90 -20.10
C ALA A 553 7.27 11.26 -21.41
N ALA A 554 6.67 11.65 -22.55
CA ALA A 554 7.10 11.25 -23.88
C ALA A 554 8.51 11.78 -24.18
N TYR A 555 8.78 13.05 -23.87
CA TYR A 555 10.11 13.66 -23.97
C TYR A 555 11.16 12.95 -23.09
N ARG A 556 10.75 12.44 -21.92
CA ARG A 556 11.62 11.70 -20.99
C ARG A 556 11.76 10.21 -21.32
N LYS A 557 11.27 9.74 -22.48
CA LYS A 557 11.29 8.33 -22.95
C LYS A 557 10.77 7.32 -21.92
N ASN A 558 9.77 7.68 -21.12
CA ASN A 558 9.32 6.89 -19.95
C ASN A 558 7.79 6.72 -19.86
N GLU A 559 7.12 6.65 -21.02
CA GLU A 559 5.66 6.70 -21.19
C GLU A 559 4.91 5.58 -20.45
N LYS A 560 5.48 4.35 -20.41
CA LYS A 560 4.84 3.17 -19.79
C LYS A 560 4.70 3.25 -18.27
N ILE A 561 5.66 3.88 -17.57
CA ILE A 561 5.63 4.06 -16.11
C ILE A 561 4.70 5.22 -15.73
N TRP A 562 4.64 6.24 -16.58
CA TRP A 562 3.75 7.38 -16.42
C TRP A 562 2.27 6.99 -16.56
N ALA A 563 1.95 6.15 -17.56
CA ALA A 563 0.59 5.65 -17.81
C ALA A 563 0.02 4.90 -16.60
N VAL A 564 0.84 4.10 -15.90
CA VAL A 564 0.36 3.25 -14.80
C VAL A 564 0.07 4.03 -13.51
N VAL A 565 0.83 5.10 -13.20
CA VAL A 565 0.76 5.76 -11.87
C VAL A 565 -0.02 7.08 -11.90
N LYS A 566 0.07 7.86 -12.98
CA LYS A 566 -0.54 9.21 -13.02
C LYS A 566 -1.88 9.23 -13.74
N GLU A 567 -2.10 8.41 -14.77
CA GLU A 567 -3.35 8.42 -15.52
C GLU A 567 -4.57 8.15 -14.63
N GLN A 568 -4.49 7.15 -13.75
CA GLN A 568 -5.60 6.80 -12.84
C GLN A 568 -5.90 7.90 -11.82
N LYS A 569 -4.89 8.64 -11.36
CA LYS A 569 -5.07 9.77 -10.43
C LYS A 569 -5.74 10.96 -11.12
N TYR A 570 -5.30 11.32 -12.33
CA TYR A 570 -5.88 12.42 -13.10
C TYR A 570 -7.31 12.11 -13.56
N GLN A 571 -7.58 10.87 -13.99
CA GLN A 571 -8.94 10.41 -14.31
C GLN A 571 -9.87 10.51 -13.10
N ASN A 572 -9.41 10.10 -11.91
CA ASN A 572 -10.20 10.24 -10.68
C ASN A 572 -10.50 11.71 -10.31
N ASP A 573 -9.54 12.62 -10.51
CA ASP A 573 -9.74 14.06 -10.26
C ASP A 573 -10.74 14.67 -11.26
N ILE A 574 -10.66 14.29 -12.54
CA ILE A 574 -11.59 14.74 -13.59
C ILE A 574 -13.00 14.23 -13.30
N VAL A 575 -13.15 12.96 -12.90
CA VAL A 575 -14.46 12.37 -12.53
C VAL A 575 -15.08 13.10 -11.34
N LYS A 576 -14.28 13.51 -10.34
CA LYS A 576 -14.78 14.33 -9.22
C LYS A 576 -15.29 15.69 -9.67
N LEU A 577 -14.53 16.40 -10.50
CA LEU A 577 -14.91 17.71 -11.03
C LEU A 577 -16.14 17.62 -11.95
N GLN A 578 -16.24 16.58 -12.77
CA GLN A 578 -17.43 16.29 -13.59
C GLN A 578 -18.66 16.02 -12.72
N THR A 579 -18.50 15.29 -11.61
CA THR A 579 -19.56 15.04 -10.64
C THR A 579 -20.04 16.36 -10.00
N GLU A 580 -19.12 17.26 -9.68
CA GLU A 580 -19.44 18.58 -9.13
C GLU A 580 -20.16 19.48 -10.16
N LYS A 581 -19.70 19.49 -11.42
CA LYS A 581 -20.38 20.18 -12.53
C LYS A 581 -21.81 19.69 -12.71
N ASN A 582 -22.01 18.37 -12.69
CA ASN A 582 -23.33 17.78 -12.88
C ASN A 582 -24.31 18.20 -11.78
N LYS A 583 -23.85 18.43 -10.55
CA LYS A 583 -24.71 19.00 -9.48
C LYS A 583 -25.23 20.39 -9.82
N PHE A 584 -24.40 21.25 -10.40
CA PHE A 584 -24.82 22.60 -10.80
C PHE A 584 -25.76 22.59 -12.01
N ILE A 585 -25.50 21.72 -13.00
CA ILE A 585 -26.38 21.55 -14.17
C ILE A 585 -27.75 21.01 -13.74
N MET A 586 -27.78 20.01 -12.85
CA MET A 586 -29.04 19.48 -12.30
C MET A 586 -29.81 20.56 -11.55
N ALA A 587 -29.15 21.33 -10.69
CA ALA A 587 -29.78 22.43 -9.96
C ALA A 587 -30.31 23.54 -10.89
N GLU A 588 -29.61 23.83 -12.00
CA GLU A 588 -30.08 24.77 -13.02
C GLU A 588 -31.31 24.24 -13.76
N SER A 589 -31.26 22.97 -14.19
CA SER A 589 -32.37 22.30 -14.87
C SER A 589 -33.61 22.23 -13.99
N GLU A 590 -33.46 21.89 -12.70
CA GLU A 590 -34.55 21.92 -11.72
C GLU A 590 -35.18 23.31 -11.57
N LEU A 591 -34.35 24.36 -11.57
CA LEU A 591 -34.83 25.74 -11.45
C LEU A 591 -35.56 26.19 -12.72
N GLN A 592 -35.03 25.86 -13.89
CA GLN A 592 -35.68 26.10 -15.19
C GLN A 592 -37.00 25.34 -15.30
N ASN A 593 -37.04 24.07 -14.87
CA ASN A 593 -38.25 23.26 -14.85
C ASN A 593 -39.29 23.84 -13.89
N LYS A 594 -38.89 24.29 -12.70
CA LYS A 594 -39.78 25.00 -11.76
C LYS A 594 -40.33 26.30 -12.36
N ASN A 595 -39.52 27.04 -13.11
CA ASN A 595 -39.94 28.28 -13.75
C ASN A 595 -40.87 28.03 -14.95
N LYS A 596 -40.55 27.04 -15.80
CA LYS A 596 -41.44 26.57 -16.88
C LYS A 596 -42.77 26.07 -16.33
N LEU A 597 -42.76 25.30 -15.24
CA LEU A 597 -43.97 24.82 -14.59
C LEU A 597 -44.84 25.97 -14.07
N LYS A 598 -44.23 27.05 -13.55
CA LYS A 598 -44.98 28.27 -13.16
C LYS A 598 -45.61 28.97 -14.37
N ILE A 599 -44.90 29.04 -15.50
CA ILE A 599 -45.40 29.64 -16.73
C ILE A 599 -46.57 28.81 -17.30
N HIS A 600 -46.39 27.49 -17.45
CA HIS A 600 -47.45 26.59 -17.91
C HIS A 600 -48.68 26.60 -16.99
N LYS A 601 -48.49 26.65 -15.65
CA LYS A 601 -49.61 26.81 -14.72
C LYS A 601 -50.38 28.10 -14.95
N LYS A 602 -49.70 29.18 -15.32
CA LYS A 602 -50.32 30.48 -15.65
C LYS A 602 -51.04 30.43 -16.99
N GLU A 603 -50.44 29.84 -18.02
CA GLU A 603 -51.04 29.66 -19.35
C GLU A 603 -52.29 28.76 -19.30
N PHE A 604 -52.22 27.65 -18.57
CA PHE A 604 -53.35 26.78 -18.29
C PHE A 604 -54.50 27.56 -17.62
N LYS A 605 -54.19 28.34 -16.59
CA LYS A 605 -55.21 29.13 -15.86
C LYS A 605 -55.90 30.14 -16.78
N ASN A 606 -55.16 30.77 -17.70
CA ASN A 606 -55.72 31.73 -18.66
C ASN A 606 -56.61 31.04 -19.71
N LYS A 607 -56.13 29.96 -20.36
CA LYS A 607 -56.93 29.19 -21.32
C LYS A 607 -58.22 28.63 -20.72
N PHE A 608 -58.16 28.17 -19.47
CA PHE A 608 -59.33 27.64 -18.77
C PHE A 608 -60.42 28.70 -18.52
N VAL A 609 -60.01 29.96 -18.30
CA VAL A 609 -60.95 31.08 -18.14
C VAL A 609 -61.66 31.39 -19.47
N GLU A 610 -60.92 31.38 -20.58
CA GLU A 610 -61.45 31.60 -21.94
C GLU A 610 -62.46 30.52 -22.34
N ILE A 611 -62.11 29.23 -22.16
CA ILE A 611 -63.00 28.09 -22.45
C ILE A 611 -64.32 28.19 -21.66
N LYS A 612 -64.25 28.57 -20.38
CA LYS A 612 -65.43 28.72 -19.54
C LYS A 612 -66.32 29.89 -19.97
N ALA A 613 -65.72 30.97 -20.46
CA ALA A 613 -66.45 32.13 -20.97
C ALA A 613 -67.19 31.80 -22.27
N ASP A 614 -66.53 31.10 -23.20
CA ASP A 614 -67.12 30.71 -24.48
C ASP A 614 -68.29 29.72 -24.30
N PHE A 615 -68.12 28.70 -23.44
CA PHE A 615 -69.21 27.79 -23.07
C PHE A 615 -70.43 28.54 -22.51
N LYS A 616 -70.22 29.53 -21.65
CA LYS A 616 -71.30 30.33 -21.07
C LYS A 616 -72.06 31.11 -22.15
N LYS A 617 -71.33 31.64 -23.14
CA LYS A 617 -71.90 32.36 -24.29
C LYS A 617 -72.74 31.42 -25.17
N GLN A 618 -72.19 30.27 -25.57
CA GLN A 618 -72.90 29.30 -26.41
C GLN A 618 -74.15 28.72 -25.73
N LYS A 619 -74.06 28.41 -24.43
CA LYS A 619 -75.21 27.97 -23.62
C LYS A 619 -76.32 29.01 -23.56
N ALA A 620 -75.97 30.30 -23.46
CA ALA A 620 -76.95 31.38 -23.44
C ALA A 620 -77.67 31.49 -24.78
N ILE A 621 -76.95 31.42 -25.90
CA ILE A 621 -77.52 31.45 -27.26
C ILE A 621 -78.53 30.32 -27.45
N LEU A 622 -78.15 29.08 -27.10
CA LEU A 622 -79.05 27.92 -27.19
C LEU A 622 -80.32 28.09 -26.35
N SER A 623 -80.19 28.64 -25.14
CA SER A 623 -81.33 28.88 -24.26
C SER A 623 -82.31 29.91 -24.83
N THR A 624 -81.80 31.01 -25.38
CA THR A 624 -82.61 32.07 -25.99
C THR A 624 -83.35 31.56 -27.22
N ASN A 625 -82.69 30.79 -28.08
CA ASN A 625 -83.30 30.19 -29.27
C ASN A 625 -84.42 29.21 -28.90
N TRP A 626 -84.20 28.38 -27.86
CA TRP A 626 -85.22 27.46 -27.36
C TRP A 626 -86.45 28.19 -26.82
N GLU A 627 -86.28 29.25 -26.02
CA GLU A 627 -87.42 30.02 -25.51
C GLU A 627 -88.24 30.66 -26.64
N LYS A 628 -87.58 31.16 -27.68
CA LYS A 628 -88.25 31.71 -28.86
C LYS A 628 -89.07 30.65 -29.58
N ASN A 629 -88.47 29.50 -29.87
CA ASN A 629 -89.15 28.38 -30.55
C ASN A 629 -90.30 27.85 -29.70
N LYS A 630 -90.10 27.67 -28.40
CA LYS A 630 -91.13 27.22 -27.47
C LYS A 630 -92.36 28.12 -27.48
N LYS A 631 -92.19 29.44 -27.41
CA LYS A 631 -93.30 30.40 -27.47
C LYS A 631 -94.05 30.34 -28.80
N ASP A 632 -93.33 30.18 -29.92
CA ASP A 632 -93.95 30.04 -31.24
C ASP A 632 -94.79 28.76 -31.35
N PHE A 633 -94.27 27.62 -30.89
CA PHE A 633 -95.00 26.35 -30.83
C PHE A 633 -96.21 26.41 -29.89
N GLU A 634 -96.08 27.01 -28.69
CA GLU A 634 -97.20 27.17 -27.76
C GLU A 634 -98.33 28.02 -28.34
N SER A 635 -97.99 29.07 -29.12
CA SER A 635 -98.95 29.90 -29.85
C SER A 635 -99.66 29.12 -30.96
N LYS A 636 -98.91 28.34 -31.76
CA LYS A 636 -99.46 27.49 -32.83
C LYS A 636 -100.40 26.42 -32.28
N ILE A 637 -99.99 25.72 -31.22
CA ILE A 637 -100.78 24.65 -30.59
C ILE A 637 -102.10 25.18 -30.02
N LYS A 638 -102.13 26.39 -29.44
CA LYS A 638 -103.36 27.01 -28.90
C LYS A 638 -104.41 27.35 -29.97
N LYS A 639 -104.00 27.52 -31.23
CA LYS A 639 -104.89 27.89 -32.35
C LYS A 639 -105.50 26.68 -33.08
N LEU A 640 -105.08 25.47 -32.75
CA LEU A 640 -105.50 24.24 -33.43
C LEU A 640 -106.62 23.54 -32.64
N ASP A 641 -107.58 22.97 -33.37
CA ASP A 641 -108.66 22.17 -32.78
C ASP A 641 -108.12 20.86 -32.17
N LYS A 642 -108.72 20.42 -31.05
CA LYS A 642 -108.26 19.28 -30.22
C LYS A 642 -108.24 17.95 -30.98
N ASN A 643 -109.05 17.81 -32.04
CA ASN A 643 -109.20 16.58 -32.83
C ASN A 643 -108.55 16.66 -34.22
N SER A 644 -107.78 17.71 -34.54
CA SER A 644 -107.14 17.86 -35.85
C SER A 644 -105.89 16.97 -36.00
N PRO A 645 -105.70 16.24 -37.11
CA PRO A 645 -104.47 15.49 -37.41
C PRO A 645 -103.21 16.38 -37.34
N ILE A 646 -103.35 17.65 -37.72
CA ILE A 646 -102.27 18.67 -37.73
C ILE A 646 -101.76 18.96 -36.31
N LEU A 647 -102.60 18.80 -35.28
CA LEU A 647 -102.20 18.99 -33.88
C LEU A 647 -101.19 17.93 -33.43
N ILE A 648 -101.36 16.69 -33.90
CA ILE A 648 -100.46 15.57 -33.57
C ILE A 648 -99.11 15.79 -34.25
N GLU A 649 -99.09 16.20 -35.52
CA GLU A 649 -97.85 16.53 -36.25
C GLU A 649 -97.11 17.70 -35.59
N THR A 650 -97.83 18.77 -35.20
CA THR A 650 -97.23 19.94 -34.55
C THR A 650 -96.65 19.59 -33.17
N LYS A 651 -97.31 18.72 -32.39
CA LYS A 651 -96.79 18.21 -31.10
C LYS A 651 -95.56 17.30 -31.29
N LEU A 652 -95.54 16.51 -32.36
CA LEU A 652 -94.39 15.68 -32.72
C LEU A 652 -93.18 16.55 -33.10
N GLU A 653 -93.41 17.59 -33.91
CA GLU A 653 -92.38 18.55 -34.30
C GLU A 653 -91.82 19.30 -33.08
N PHE A 654 -92.69 19.79 -32.19
CA PHE A 654 -92.28 20.41 -30.92
C PHE A 654 -91.42 19.47 -30.07
N SER A 655 -91.79 18.19 -30.00
CA SER A 655 -91.03 17.17 -29.25
C SER A 655 -89.67 16.89 -29.88
N LYS A 656 -89.58 16.87 -31.22
CA LYS A 656 -88.31 16.77 -31.97
C LYS A 656 -87.41 17.97 -31.72
N THR A 657 -87.94 19.20 -31.80
CA THR A 657 -87.15 20.42 -31.51
C THR A 657 -86.70 20.47 -30.05
N LYS A 658 -87.53 19.98 -29.12
CA LYS A 658 -87.15 19.85 -27.70
C LYS A 658 -86.02 18.85 -27.51
N LEU A 659 -86.10 17.69 -28.16
CA LEU A 659 -85.05 16.68 -28.12
C LEU A 659 -83.74 17.22 -28.72
N ASP A 660 -83.81 17.91 -29.85
CA ASP A 660 -82.66 18.54 -30.51
C ASP A 660 -81.98 19.58 -29.60
N TYR A 661 -82.76 20.46 -28.94
CA TYR A 661 -82.22 21.39 -27.94
C TYR A 661 -81.45 20.68 -26.82
N TRP A 662 -82.02 19.63 -26.23
CA TRP A 662 -81.36 18.89 -25.15
C TRP A 662 -80.14 18.12 -25.65
N THR A 663 -80.18 17.59 -26.86
CA THR A 663 -79.06 16.91 -27.52
C THR A 663 -77.88 17.87 -27.71
N GLN A 664 -78.11 19.03 -28.32
CA GLN A 664 -77.11 20.08 -28.49
C GLN A 664 -76.54 20.57 -27.15
N ARG A 665 -77.37 20.62 -26.10
CA ARG A 665 -76.92 21.01 -24.75
C ARG A 665 -76.02 19.96 -24.10
N VAL A 666 -76.28 18.68 -24.33
CA VAL A 666 -75.46 17.56 -23.85
C VAL A 666 -74.14 17.52 -24.61
N GLU A 667 -74.16 17.69 -25.94
CA GLU A 667 -72.95 17.77 -26.77
C GLU A 667 -72.05 18.94 -26.35
N LEU A 668 -72.63 20.11 -26.11
CA LEU A 668 -71.88 21.27 -25.61
C LEU A 668 -71.23 21.01 -24.24
N ALA A 669 -71.92 20.28 -23.36
CA ALA A 669 -71.38 19.89 -22.05
C ALA A 669 -70.27 18.84 -22.18
N ALA A 670 -70.38 17.90 -23.12
CA ALA A 670 -69.37 16.91 -23.43
C ALA A 670 -68.09 17.58 -23.97
N GLN A 671 -68.21 18.50 -24.93
CA GLN A 671 -67.10 19.28 -25.48
C GLN A 671 -66.32 20.04 -24.38
N LEU A 672 -67.03 20.65 -23.42
CA LEU A 672 -66.39 21.31 -22.27
C LEU A 672 -65.64 20.30 -21.40
N ASN A 673 -66.17 19.09 -21.24
CA ASN A 673 -65.55 18.06 -20.42
C ASN A 673 -64.30 17.46 -21.10
N ASP A 674 -64.34 17.24 -22.41
CA ASP A 674 -63.21 16.79 -23.20
C ASP A 674 -62.07 17.81 -23.17
N GLN A 675 -62.40 19.11 -23.31
CA GLN A 675 -61.41 20.18 -23.18
C GLN A 675 -60.83 20.28 -21.75
N LYS A 676 -61.62 19.99 -20.71
CA LYS A 676 -61.13 19.88 -19.33
C LYS A 676 -60.20 18.69 -19.12
N MET A 677 -60.52 17.53 -19.72
CA MET A 677 -59.68 16.34 -19.66
C MET A 677 -58.36 16.55 -20.40
N ALA A 678 -58.38 17.07 -21.62
CA ALA A 678 -57.18 17.42 -22.37
C ALA A 678 -56.27 18.41 -21.61
N ALA A 679 -56.89 19.37 -20.91
CA ALA A 679 -56.16 20.30 -20.06
C ALA A 679 -55.62 19.62 -18.78
N SER A 680 -56.31 18.62 -18.23
CA SER A 680 -55.83 17.80 -17.11
C SER A 680 -54.68 16.88 -17.51
N GLU A 681 -54.66 16.35 -18.74
CA GLU A 681 -53.57 15.53 -19.27
C GLU A 681 -52.30 16.33 -19.56
N MET A 682 -52.43 17.62 -19.90
CA MET A 682 -51.29 18.55 -20.04
C MET A 682 -50.61 18.90 -18.70
N LYS A 683 -51.29 18.71 -17.56
CA LYS A 683 -50.83 19.11 -16.23
C LYS A 683 -50.13 17.96 -15.52
#